data_AF-A0A523LNF9-F1
#
_entry.id   AF-A0A523LNF9-F1
#
_cell.length_a   1.000
_cell.length_b   1.000
_cell.length_c   1.000
_cell.angle_alpha   90.00
_cell.angle_beta   90.00
_cell.angle_gamma   90.00
#
_symmetry.space_group_name_H-M   'P 1'
#
loop_
_entity.id
_entity.type
_entity.pdbx_description
1 polymer ?
#
loop_
_entity_poly.entity_id
_entity_poly.type
_entity_poly.pdbx_seq_one_letter_code
_entity_poly.pdbx_strand_id
1 'polypeptide(L)'
;MDKQRKEHRDRLVTLSFVSVLLILIYGPGAPWFIGADRFLFDQFATHVRNAPLENGLIVSINPSNKSADEVKAEYGRVLQVFKEHNVARIIISQAPDMDSTAELPGWAAALSSGVPVFVPSDHRLADVATTTGILDLQPDSDHVLRRSRLWHLQGGIMSPSLPLSVALHDQDYATDPRISAADVAIYLTNYNPVDRISAEDILAPGFEGSQLAGKTVFLDAEPPLVGAAAMLPSRQFVTHSEITATLLANIEQEQTVIAPTWVRALDWLVPALLAIVALLFLPGRKRRDIALVVTIVVVALMVIEAMFLLIGRVRLDLGRPVIIFLGIGILGWWLAGGVKKAAVNAFKRGSDFLTAGRLEPAFAEFRRCELNEPLATVMYKLSLEFEQQAKPERAEAVLQWMKRTHSRTGSLSKFTLRPKNGIPQRLGRYVIEKRIGKGAMGAVYLARDPRINRPVALKVIPIEKEFEDEELEEARLRFFREAESAGRLTHPNIITVYDCGEDKHLAYIAMEYLQGISLTTFTDPKKLLAPKKALELCARTAEGLDYAHNQGVIHRDIKPANILYSLRSDLLKISDFGVARLTDNNRTKTGIVLGTPMYMSPEQLNAEDLTGHSDLFSLGVTLYELLVGEVPFKANNIAVLMTRITTEDPAPVSNRRPGIPPSVDAVLFKALAKRPEKRFANGGEMAIALRNCAKYAS
;
A
#
# COMPACT_ATOMS: atom_id res chain seq x y z
N MET A 1 -22.42 -15.52 18.18
CA MET A 1 -22.06 -14.73 16.99
C MET A 1 -20.64 -15.07 16.61
N ASP A 2 -20.44 -15.51 15.38
CA ASP A 2 -19.16 -16.01 14.89
C ASP A 2 -18.09 -14.91 14.90
N LYS A 3 -16.88 -15.22 15.39
CA LYS A 3 -15.78 -14.25 15.54
C LYS A 3 -15.43 -13.60 14.19
N GLN A 4 -15.53 -14.37 13.10
CA GLN A 4 -15.33 -13.90 11.73
C GLN A 4 -16.38 -12.88 11.27
N ARG A 5 -17.67 -13.07 11.60
CA ARG A 5 -18.73 -12.10 11.22
C ARG A 5 -18.54 -10.76 11.93
N LYS A 6 -17.99 -10.77 13.14
CA LYS A 6 -17.70 -9.56 13.91
C LYS A 6 -16.48 -8.81 13.37
N GLU A 7 -15.38 -9.51 13.10
CA GLU A 7 -14.18 -8.91 12.49
C GLU A 7 -14.48 -8.32 11.10
N HIS A 8 -15.34 -8.99 10.32
CA HIS A 8 -15.77 -8.48 9.02
C HIS A 8 -16.61 -7.19 9.14
N ARG A 9 -17.57 -7.16 10.07
CA ARG A 9 -18.37 -5.95 10.35
C ARG A 9 -17.50 -4.80 10.83
N ASP A 10 -16.58 -5.06 11.75
CA ASP A 10 -15.72 -4.02 12.31
C ASP A 10 -14.73 -3.48 11.25
N ARG A 11 -14.28 -4.32 10.30
CA ARG A 11 -13.52 -3.88 9.11
C ARG A 11 -14.34 -3.06 8.12
N LEU A 12 -15.59 -3.44 7.87
CA LEU A 12 -16.52 -2.67 7.03
C LEU A 12 -16.80 -1.29 7.61
N VAL A 13 -17.07 -1.20 8.92
CA VAL A 13 -17.26 0.08 9.62
C VAL A 13 -16.00 0.94 9.53
N THR A 14 -14.82 0.33 9.70
CA THR A 14 -13.54 1.03 9.56
C THR A 14 -13.32 1.52 8.12
N LEU A 15 -13.62 0.71 7.11
CA LEU A 15 -13.49 1.09 5.70
C LEU A 15 -14.43 2.25 5.33
N SER A 16 -15.71 2.16 5.71
CA SER A 16 -16.67 3.23 5.47
C SER A 16 -16.27 4.54 6.16
N PHE A 17 -15.76 4.46 7.39
CA PHE A 17 -15.26 5.63 8.10
C PHE A 17 -14.04 6.24 7.40
N VAL A 18 -13.07 5.42 6.98
CA VAL A 18 -11.90 5.86 6.23
C VAL A 18 -12.30 6.55 4.92
N SER A 19 -13.24 5.97 4.17
CA SER A 19 -13.72 6.56 2.92
C SER A 19 -14.39 7.92 3.14
N VAL A 20 -15.25 8.04 4.17
CA VAL A 20 -15.87 9.32 4.54
C VAL A 20 -14.82 10.33 5.00
N LEU A 21 -13.84 9.89 5.79
CA LEU A 21 -12.75 10.73 6.28
C LEU A 21 -11.88 11.26 5.13
N LEU A 22 -11.54 10.44 4.15
CA LEU A 22 -10.79 10.86 2.96
C LEU A 22 -11.61 11.85 2.11
N ILE A 23 -12.91 11.61 1.91
CA ILE A 23 -13.78 12.55 1.18
C ILE A 23 -13.87 13.89 1.92
N LEU A 24 -13.93 13.88 3.25
CA LEU A 24 -13.97 15.10 4.06
C LEU A 24 -12.63 15.86 3.97
N ILE A 25 -11.50 15.15 4.03
CA ILE A 25 -10.15 15.75 4.05
C ILE A 25 -9.72 16.29 2.69
N TYR A 26 -10.11 15.65 1.59
CA TYR A 26 -9.76 16.08 0.23
C TYR A 26 -10.91 16.78 -0.51
N GLY A 27 -12.08 16.89 0.11
CA GLY A 27 -13.24 17.57 -0.43
C GLY A 27 -13.63 18.80 0.40
N PRO A 28 -14.88 18.92 0.88
CA PRO A 28 -15.38 20.16 1.48
C PRO A 28 -14.72 20.55 2.80
N GLY A 29 -14.09 19.60 3.50
CA GLY A 29 -13.35 19.86 4.74
C GLY A 29 -11.86 20.16 4.54
N ALA A 30 -11.33 20.11 3.31
CA ALA A 30 -9.90 20.28 3.04
C ALA A 30 -9.25 21.53 3.70
N PRO A 31 -9.92 22.71 3.74
CA PRO A 31 -9.36 23.88 4.43
C PRO A 31 -9.05 23.65 5.91
N TRP A 32 -9.85 22.82 6.61
CA TRP A 32 -9.66 22.53 8.02
C TRP A 32 -8.43 21.65 8.27
N PHE A 33 -8.11 20.74 7.34
CA PHE A 33 -6.98 19.81 7.49
C PHE A 33 -5.67 20.38 6.95
N ILE A 34 -5.73 21.32 5.99
CA ILE A 34 -4.60 22.18 5.64
C ILE A 34 -4.04 22.90 6.88
N GLY A 35 -4.93 23.31 7.81
CA GLY A 35 -4.54 23.91 9.08
C GLY A 35 -3.65 23.02 9.96
N ALA A 36 -3.68 21.70 9.77
CA ALA A 36 -2.85 20.77 10.53
C ALA A 36 -1.42 20.66 9.98
N ASP A 37 -1.27 20.62 8.65
CA ASP A 37 0.03 20.70 7.99
C ASP A 37 0.71 22.02 8.38
N ARG A 38 -0.06 23.12 8.37
CA ARG A 38 0.38 24.43 8.87
C ARG A 38 0.86 24.36 10.31
N PHE A 39 0.06 23.81 11.22
CA PHE A 39 0.40 23.77 12.64
C PHE A 39 1.72 23.03 12.87
N LEU A 40 1.91 21.86 12.24
CA LEU A 40 3.14 21.09 12.38
C LEU A 40 4.33 21.81 11.75
N PHE A 41 4.17 22.34 10.54
CA PHE A 41 5.21 23.13 9.89
C PHE A 41 5.62 24.31 10.76
N ASP A 42 4.69 25.12 11.26
CA ASP A 42 4.99 26.30 12.08
C ASP A 42 5.70 25.90 13.39
N GLN A 43 5.32 24.79 14.03
CA GLN A 43 5.98 24.29 15.25
C GLN A 43 7.45 23.90 14.99
N PHE A 44 7.76 23.26 13.86
CA PHE A 44 9.12 22.84 13.56
C PHE A 44 9.94 23.93 12.86
N ALA A 45 9.32 24.76 12.02
CA ALA A 45 9.95 25.84 11.28
C ALA A 45 10.55 26.91 12.20
N THR A 46 9.95 27.16 13.36
CA THR A 46 10.51 28.06 14.38
C THR A 46 11.86 27.58 14.96
N HIS A 47 12.13 26.27 14.90
CA HIS A 47 13.39 25.67 15.36
C HIS A 47 14.44 25.60 14.25
N VAL A 48 14.08 25.93 13.00
CA VAL A 48 15.02 26.07 11.90
C VAL A 48 15.85 27.32 12.16
N ARG A 49 17.14 27.12 12.43
CA ARG A 49 18.08 28.24 12.60
C ARG A 49 18.23 28.94 11.25
N ASN A 50 17.90 30.23 11.24
CA ASN A 50 18.22 31.18 10.18
C ASN A 50 19.09 32.27 10.81
N ALA A 51 20.12 32.75 10.12
CA ALA A 51 20.80 33.97 10.53
C ALA A 51 20.20 35.19 9.80
N PRO A 52 20.21 36.39 10.41
CA PRO A 52 19.79 37.60 9.70
C PRO A 52 20.70 37.86 8.50
N LEU A 53 20.24 38.69 7.57
CA LEU A 53 21.07 39.19 6.49
C LEU A 53 22.21 40.02 7.10
N GLU A 54 23.45 39.58 6.89
CA GLU A 54 24.62 40.32 7.38
C GLU A 54 24.63 41.72 6.74
N ASN A 55 24.73 42.77 7.56
CA ASN A 55 24.70 44.18 7.13
C ASN A 55 23.41 44.61 6.38
N GLY A 56 22.29 43.93 6.58
CA GLY A 56 20.99 44.38 6.06
C GLY A 56 20.46 45.64 6.74
N LEU A 57 19.81 46.52 5.99
CA LEU A 57 19.09 47.70 6.50
C LEU A 57 17.84 47.96 5.66
N ILE A 58 16.72 48.24 6.30
CA ILE A 58 15.48 48.66 5.64
C ILE A 58 15.28 50.16 5.85
N VAL A 59 15.05 50.87 4.75
CA VAL A 59 14.73 52.29 4.74
C VAL A 59 13.31 52.47 4.25
N SER A 60 12.46 53.04 5.10
CA SER A 60 11.04 53.16 4.82
C SER A 60 10.60 54.59 4.58
N ILE A 61 9.89 54.79 3.48
CA ILE A 61 9.23 56.03 3.09
C ILE A 61 7.78 55.95 3.55
N ASN A 62 7.32 56.91 4.37
CA ASN A 62 5.93 56.95 4.81
C ASN A 62 5.02 57.62 3.76
N PRO A 63 4.06 56.92 3.13
CA PRO A 63 3.20 57.50 2.10
C PRO A 63 1.93 58.18 2.65
N SER A 64 1.58 57.99 3.93
CA SER A 64 0.20 58.23 4.44
C SER A 64 -0.31 59.67 4.31
N ASN A 65 0.56 60.64 4.02
CA ASN A 65 0.20 62.05 3.82
C ASN A 65 0.95 62.69 2.62
N LYS A 66 1.44 61.89 1.66
CA LYS A 66 2.23 62.38 0.52
C LYS A 66 1.52 62.04 -0.79
N SER A 67 1.54 62.97 -1.75
CA SER A 67 1.15 62.71 -3.13
C SER A 67 2.11 61.72 -3.81
N ALA A 68 1.66 61.07 -4.89
CA ALA A 68 2.49 60.12 -5.63
C ALA A 68 3.83 60.74 -6.09
N ASP A 69 3.81 62.02 -6.49
CA ASP A 69 5.02 62.73 -6.94
C ASP A 69 5.95 63.12 -5.78
N GLU A 70 5.41 63.43 -4.60
CA GLU A 70 6.22 63.65 -3.40
C GLU A 70 6.92 62.37 -2.95
N VAL A 71 6.23 61.22 -3.01
CA VAL A 71 6.83 59.91 -2.75
C VAL A 71 7.95 59.63 -3.76
N LYS A 72 7.71 59.81 -5.07
CA LYS A 72 8.75 59.65 -6.12
C LYS A 72 9.95 60.56 -5.90
N ALA A 73 9.74 61.80 -5.48
CA ALA A 73 10.82 62.75 -5.20
C ALA A 73 11.64 62.33 -3.96
N GLU A 74 10.99 61.77 -2.95
CA GLU A 74 11.64 61.21 -1.77
C GLU A 74 12.48 59.98 -2.07
N TYR A 75 12.00 59.06 -2.92
CA TYR A 75 12.81 57.96 -3.47
C TYR A 75 14.12 58.49 -4.07
N GLY A 76 14.05 59.52 -4.92
CA GLY A 76 15.23 60.12 -5.54
C GLY A 76 16.23 60.70 -4.53
N ARG A 77 15.74 61.41 -3.50
CA ARG A 77 16.59 61.99 -2.45
C ARG A 77 17.28 60.91 -1.61
N VAL A 78 16.55 59.87 -1.21
CA VAL A 78 17.10 58.75 -0.43
C VAL A 78 18.15 57.97 -1.24
N LEU A 79 17.87 57.70 -2.52
CA LEU A 79 18.81 57.04 -3.42
C LEU A 79 20.11 57.83 -3.61
N GLN A 80 20.03 59.16 -3.63
CA GLN A 80 21.22 60.01 -3.67
C GLN A 80 22.07 59.83 -2.40
N VAL A 81 21.45 59.81 -1.22
CA VAL A 81 22.16 59.57 0.05
C VAL A 81 22.86 58.20 0.07
N PHE A 82 22.22 57.15 -0.44
CA PHE A 82 22.82 55.81 -0.52
C PHE A 82 24.09 55.79 -1.38
N LYS A 83 24.09 56.53 -2.48
CA LYS A 83 25.25 56.64 -3.37
C LYS A 83 26.40 57.43 -2.73
N GLU A 84 26.09 58.50 -2.01
CA GLU A 84 27.08 59.34 -1.34
C GLU A 84 27.79 58.61 -0.18
N HIS A 85 27.17 57.57 0.39
CA HIS A 85 27.65 56.88 1.59
C HIS A 85 28.10 55.42 1.36
N ASN A 86 28.45 55.06 0.12
CA ASN A 86 29.09 53.78 -0.24
C ASN A 86 28.34 52.53 0.26
N VAL A 87 27.03 52.50 0.03
CA VAL A 87 26.17 51.32 0.20
C VAL A 87 26.65 50.18 -0.72
N ALA A 88 26.57 48.92 -0.26
CA ALA A 88 27.02 47.78 -1.06
C ALA A 88 26.05 47.45 -2.20
N ARG A 89 24.73 47.45 -1.91
CA ARG A 89 23.67 47.17 -2.87
C ARG A 89 22.35 47.80 -2.45
N ILE A 90 21.55 48.19 -3.43
CA ILE A 90 20.23 48.83 -3.23
C ILE A 90 19.16 47.94 -3.82
N ILE A 91 18.19 47.51 -3.01
CA ILE A 91 17.09 46.65 -3.42
C ILE A 91 15.79 47.43 -3.30
N ILE A 92 15.13 47.68 -4.42
CA ILE A 92 13.84 48.37 -4.47
C ILE A 92 12.77 47.29 -4.66
N SER A 93 12.43 46.57 -3.59
CA SER A 93 11.43 45.51 -3.63
C SER A 93 10.05 46.02 -4.05
N GLN A 94 9.75 47.27 -3.73
CA GLN A 94 8.55 47.96 -4.20
C GLN A 94 8.91 49.33 -4.73
N ALA A 95 8.94 49.46 -6.04
CA ALA A 95 9.15 50.74 -6.67
C ALA A 95 7.87 51.60 -6.61
N PRO A 96 8.01 52.95 -6.59
CA PRO A 96 6.85 53.84 -6.62
C PRO A 96 6.14 53.71 -7.96
N ASP A 97 4.81 53.83 -7.96
CA ASP A 97 3.97 53.70 -9.15
C ASP A 97 4.35 54.74 -10.23
N MET A 98 4.42 54.31 -11.48
CA MET A 98 4.86 55.12 -12.61
C MET A 98 3.87 54.98 -13.77
N ASP A 99 3.26 56.10 -14.18
CA ASP A 99 2.38 56.16 -15.35
C ASP A 99 3.09 55.62 -16.60
N SER A 100 2.47 54.69 -17.32
CA SER A 100 3.08 53.99 -18.46
C SER A 100 3.54 54.92 -19.59
N THR A 101 2.94 56.10 -19.72
CA THR A 101 3.22 57.08 -20.78
C THR A 101 4.08 58.26 -20.31
N ALA A 102 4.36 58.40 -19.02
CA ALA A 102 5.13 59.53 -18.49
C ALA A 102 6.65 59.30 -18.63
N GLU A 103 7.41 60.38 -18.78
CA GLU A 103 8.87 60.35 -18.72
C GLU A 103 9.33 59.85 -17.34
N LEU A 104 10.41 59.06 -17.31
CA LEU A 104 10.99 58.60 -16.05
C LEU A 104 11.56 59.81 -15.28
N PRO A 105 11.47 59.81 -13.93
CA PRO A 105 12.06 60.87 -13.12
C PRO A 105 13.55 61.03 -13.40
N GLY A 106 14.08 62.24 -13.34
CA GLY A 106 15.49 62.51 -13.66
C GLY A 106 16.51 61.70 -12.82
N TRP A 107 16.13 61.26 -11.62
CA TRP A 107 16.94 60.39 -10.78
C TRP A 107 16.98 58.92 -11.25
N ALA A 108 16.02 58.46 -12.07
CA ALA A 108 15.94 57.07 -12.54
C ALA A 108 17.13 56.68 -13.42
N ALA A 109 17.68 57.63 -14.20
CA ALA A 109 18.89 57.42 -14.98
C ALA A 109 20.09 57.04 -14.09
N ALA A 110 20.10 57.49 -12.84
CA ALA A 110 21.16 57.18 -11.90
C ALA A 110 21.16 55.69 -11.50
N LEU A 111 20.06 54.95 -11.63
CA LEU A 111 19.98 53.54 -11.20
C LEU A 111 20.93 52.60 -11.97
N SER A 112 21.40 53.02 -13.14
CA SER A 112 22.31 52.25 -13.99
C SER A 112 23.80 52.45 -13.66
N SER A 113 24.14 53.38 -12.75
CA SER A 113 25.53 53.79 -12.48
C SER A 113 25.87 53.85 -10.99
N GLY A 114 27.07 53.34 -10.64
CA GLY A 114 27.57 53.34 -9.26
C GLY A 114 27.19 52.07 -8.50
N VAL A 115 26.48 52.22 -7.38
CA VAL A 115 26.02 51.11 -6.54
C VAL A 115 25.02 50.24 -7.30
N PRO A 116 25.13 48.89 -7.27
CA PRO A 116 24.19 48.02 -7.95
C PRO A 116 22.77 48.17 -7.38
N VAL A 117 21.82 48.46 -8.28
CA VAL A 117 20.40 48.60 -7.96
C VAL A 117 19.60 47.44 -8.55
N PHE A 118 18.77 46.82 -7.72
CA PHE A 118 17.92 45.70 -8.06
C PHE A 118 16.44 46.09 -7.99
N VAL A 119 15.70 45.80 -9.06
CA VAL A 119 14.29 46.17 -9.22
C VAL A 119 13.48 44.98 -9.76
N PRO A 120 12.20 44.81 -9.36
CA PRO A 120 11.28 43.85 -9.97
C PRO A 120 11.22 43.98 -11.50
N SER A 121 11.30 42.86 -12.21
CA SER A 121 11.32 42.81 -13.70
C SER A 121 10.04 43.30 -14.37
N ASP A 122 8.93 43.33 -13.66
CA ASP A 122 7.62 43.82 -14.13
C ASP A 122 7.46 45.34 -14.00
N HIS A 123 8.42 46.03 -13.36
CA HIS A 123 8.35 47.45 -13.12
C HIS A 123 9.08 48.27 -14.20
N ARG A 124 8.62 49.50 -14.50
CA ARG A 124 9.25 50.39 -15.51
C ARG A 124 10.71 50.75 -15.22
N LEU A 125 11.10 50.77 -13.94
CA LEU A 125 12.49 51.04 -13.55
C LEU A 125 13.44 49.88 -13.88
N ALA A 126 12.91 48.70 -14.26
CA ALA A 126 13.71 47.56 -14.68
C ALA A 126 14.65 47.87 -15.87
N ASP A 127 14.21 48.74 -16.79
CA ASP A 127 14.97 49.11 -17.99
C ASP A 127 16.25 49.91 -17.69
N VAL A 128 16.30 50.55 -16.53
CA VAL A 128 17.40 51.45 -16.13
C VAL A 128 18.12 50.97 -14.85
N ALA A 129 17.71 49.83 -14.29
CA ALA A 129 18.34 49.22 -13.12
C ALA A 129 19.60 48.43 -13.51
N THR A 130 20.47 48.14 -12.53
CA THR A 130 21.68 47.33 -12.76
C THR A 130 21.33 45.87 -13.06
N THR A 131 20.36 45.32 -12.35
CA THR A 131 19.89 43.93 -12.51
C THR A 131 18.43 43.85 -12.11
N THR A 132 17.71 42.89 -12.67
CA THR A 132 16.28 42.70 -12.39
C THR A 132 16.00 41.26 -11.97
N GLY A 133 14.86 41.03 -11.32
CA GLY A 133 14.38 39.70 -11.03
C GLY A 133 12.89 39.71 -10.71
N ILE A 134 12.23 38.56 -10.82
CA ILE A 134 10.79 38.46 -10.61
C ILE A 134 10.48 38.41 -9.11
N LEU A 135 9.61 39.31 -8.64
CA LEU A 135 9.10 39.29 -7.27
C LEU A 135 7.76 38.51 -7.24
N ASP A 136 7.82 37.19 -7.18
CA ASP A 136 6.65 36.32 -7.06
C ASP A 136 6.55 35.77 -5.63
N LEU A 137 5.90 36.55 -4.76
CA LEU A 137 5.49 36.10 -3.43
C LEU A 137 4.09 35.50 -3.53
N GLN A 138 4.01 34.18 -3.34
CA GLN A 138 2.77 33.45 -3.39
C GLN A 138 2.28 33.11 -1.98
N PRO A 139 0.95 33.17 -1.76
CA PRO A 139 0.37 32.60 -0.57
C PRO A 139 0.54 31.09 -0.58
N ASP A 140 0.85 30.52 0.58
CA ASP A 140 0.71 29.09 0.79
C ASP A 140 -0.77 28.71 0.94
N SER A 141 -1.05 27.43 1.15
CA SER A 141 -2.39 26.87 1.35
C SER A 141 -3.20 27.51 2.48
N ASP A 142 -2.56 28.26 3.40
CA ASP A 142 -3.17 29.00 4.49
C ASP A 142 -3.31 30.52 4.22
N HIS A 143 -3.10 30.93 2.96
CA HIS A 143 -3.13 32.32 2.50
C HIS A 143 -1.99 33.21 3.02
N VAL A 144 -1.01 32.68 3.75
CA VAL A 144 0.17 33.43 4.20
C VAL A 144 1.20 33.52 3.10
N LEU A 145 1.69 34.74 2.80
CA LEU A 145 2.74 34.98 1.82
C LEU A 145 4.08 34.46 2.36
N ARG A 146 4.42 33.23 1.97
CA ARG A 146 5.64 32.57 2.44
C ARG A 146 6.32 31.70 1.39
N ARG A 147 5.84 31.73 0.15
CA ARG A 147 6.33 30.88 -0.94
C ARG A 147 6.86 31.75 -2.06
N SER A 148 8.04 31.43 -2.58
CA SER A 148 8.54 32.04 -3.81
C SER A 148 9.20 30.99 -4.69
N ARG A 149 9.06 31.11 -6.02
CA ARG A 149 9.79 30.26 -6.96
C ARG A 149 11.20 30.82 -7.14
N LEU A 150 12.17 29.94 -7.39
CA LEU A 150 13.53 30.36 -7.71
C LEU A 150 13.68 30.80 -9.16
N TRP A 151 13.02 30.09 -10.07
CA TRP A 151 13.08 30.33 -11.50
C TRP A 151 11.69 30.44 -12.11
N HIS A 152 11.60 31.26 -13.15
CA HIS A 152 10.38 31.54 -13.90
C HIS A 152 10.62 31.39 -15.39
N LEU A 153 9.81 30.59 -16.05
CA LEU A 153 9.79 30.51 -17.51
C LEU A 153 8.77 31.50 -18.06
N GLN A 154 9.23 32.62 -18.63
CA GLN A 154 8.39 33.60 -19.32
C GLN A 154 8.90 33.80 -20.76
N GLY A 155 8.00 33.64 -21.74
CA GLY A 155 8.35 33.84 -23.15
C GLY A 155 9.45 32.92 -23.69
N GLY A 156 9.70 31.77 -23.04
CA GLY A 156 10.78 30.84 -23.40
C GLY A 156 12.15 31.17 -22.78
N ILE A 157 12.24 32.22 -21.96
CA ILE A 157 13.45 32.61 -21.22
C ILE A 157 13.26 32.25 -19.75
N MET A 158 14.29 31.66 -19.13
CA MET A 158 14.33 31.38 -17.70
C MET A 158 14.89 32.59 -16.96
N SER A 159 14.08 33.21 -16.12
CA SER A 159 14.42 34.37 -15.31
C SER A 159 14.48 34.01 -13.82
N PRO A 160 15.48 34.46 -13.06
CA PRO A 160 15.55 34.24 -11.62
C PRO A 160 14.53 35.12 -10.86
N SER A 161 14.17 34.71 -9.65
CA SER A 161 13.45 35.59 -8.72
C SER A 161 14.36 36.71 -8.19
N LEU A 162 13.77 37.81 -7.72
CA LEU A 162 14.51 38.99 -7.24
C LEU A 162 15.55 38.66 -6.14
N PRO A 163 15.24 37.86 -5.10
CA PRO A 163 16.25 37.45 -4.12
C PRO A 163 17.38 36.60 -4.73
N LEU A 164 17.05 35.74 -5.71
CA LEU A 164 18.05 34.91 -6.38
C LEU A 164 18.94 35.76 -7.31
N SER A 165 18.38 36.73 -8.03
CA SER A 165 19.16 37.58 -8.93
C SER A 165 20.15 38.47 -8.18
N VAL A 166 19.78 38.95 -6.99
CA VAL A 166 20.68 39.65 -6.07
C VAL A 166 21.82 38.74 -5.63
N ALA A 167 21.51 37.53 -5.14
CA ALA A 167 22.52 36.57 -4.68
C ALA A 167 23.50 36.13 -5.79
N LEU A 168 23.02 36.00 -7.03
CA LEU A 168 23.83 35.64 -8.20
C LEU A 168 24.72 36.77 -8.70
N HIS A 169 24.45 38.03 -8.34
CA HIS A 169 25.23 39.18 -8.80
C HIS A 169 26.62 39.27 -8.16
N ASP A 170 26.74 38.86 -6.89
CA ASP A 170 27.97 39.02 -6.10
C ASP A 170 28.97 37.85 -6.29
N GLN A 171 28.56 36.71 -6.87
CA GLN A 171 29.40 35.50 -6.96
C GLN A 171 29.30 34.72 -8.27
N ASP A 172 30.45 34.30 -8.83
CA ASP A 172 30.61 33.32 -9.92
C ASP A 172 30.29 31.87 -9.46
N TYR A 173 29.15 31.64 -8.79
CA TYR A 173 28.83 30.33 -8.18
C TYR A 173 28.60 29.22 -9.21
N ALA A 174 29.34 28.12 -9.01
CA ALA A 174 28.88 26.77 -9.32
C ALA A 174 27.63 26.48 -8.47
N THR A 175 26.50 26.26 -9.13
CA THR A 175 25.17 26.20 -8.54
C THR A 175 25.03 25.07 -7.51
N ASP A 176 24.48 25.38 -6.34
CA ASP A 176 23.89 24.35 -5.46
C ASP A 176 22.89 23.53 -6.30
N PRO A 177 23.04 22.20 -6.40
CA PRO A 177 22.14 21.34 -7.16
C PRO A 177 20.67 21.52 -6.76
N ARG A 178 20.40 21.95 -5.52
CA ARG A 178 19.05 22.22 -4.99
C ARG A 178 18.40 23.47 -5.61
N ILE A 179 19.19 24.45 -6.05
CA ILE A 179 18.75 25.75 -6.58
C ILE A 179 18.65 25.70 -8.13
N SER A 180 19.27 24.71 -8.77
CA SER A 180 19.28 24.55 -10.23
C SER A 180 17.99 24.01 -10.84
N ALA A 181 17.05 23.49 -10.04
CA ALA A 181 15.83 22.89 -10.54
C ALA A 181 14.72 23.93 -10.75
N ALA A 182 14.17 23.99 -11.97
CA ALA A 182 13.17 24.97 -12.40
C ALA A 182 11.88 25.00 -11.55
N ASP A 183 11.53 23.88 -10.91
CA ASP A 183 10.23 23.70 -10.24
C ASP A 183 10.32 23.76 -8.70
N VAL A 184 11.42 24.28 -8.14
CA VAL A 184 11.60 24.36 -6.69
C VAL A 184 11.01 25.66 -6.15
N ALA A 185 10.13 25.52 -5.16
CA ALA A 185 9.65 26.65 -4.35
C ALA A 185 10.42 26.72 -3.03
N ILE A 186 10.81 27.93 -2.65
CA ILE A 186 11.39 28.25 -1.34
C ILE A 186 10.28 28.67 -0.39
N TYR A 187 10.41 28.24 0.86
CA TYR A 187 9.53 28.60 1.95
C TYR A 187 10.24 29.47 2.98
N LEU A 188 9.56 30.53 3.43
CA LEU A 188 9.98 31.29 4.59
C LEU A 188 9.67 30.51 5.87
N THR A 189 10.68 30.35 6.72
CA THR A 189 10.58 29.66 8.02
C THR A 189 10.54 30.68 9.17
N ASN A 190 11.70 31.12 9.64
CA ASN A 190 11.84 32.08 10.71
C ASN A 190 12.43 33.40 10.18
N TYR A 191 11.97 34.51 10.72
CA TYR A 191 12.47 35.84 10.41
C TYR A 191 13.27 36.36 11.59
N ASN A 192 14.45 36.90 11.30
CA ASN A 192 15.16 37.75 12.24
C ASN A 192 15.01 39.19 11.76
N PRO A 193 14.56 40.11 12.62
CA PRO A 193 14.34 41.50 12.25
C PRO A 193 15.62 42.11 11.67
N VAL A 194 15.49 42.73 10.51
CA VAL A 194 16.52 43.59 9.92
C VAL A 194 16.34 44.99 10.49
N ASP A 195 17.45 45.69 10.76
CA ASP A 195 17.41 47.07 11.24
C ASP A 195 16.57 47.94 10.30
N ARG A 196 15.74 48.82 10.87
CA ARG A 196 14.87 49.73 10.10
C ARG A 196 15.11 51.18 10.51
N ILE A 197 15.22 52.06 9.53
CA ILE A 197 15.34 53.51 9.70
C ILE A 197 14.34 54.21 8.78
N SER A 198 13.75 55.31 9.22
CA SER A 198 12.84 56.08 8.37
C SER A 198 13.62 56.92 7.34
N ALA A 199 13.02 57.14 6.17
CA ALA A 199 13.58 58.07 5.19
C ALA A 199 13.75 59.49 5.76
N GLU A 200 12.86 59.90 6.67
CA GLU A 200 12.91 61.21 7.33
C GLU A 200 14.16 61.36 8.22
N ASP A 201 14.55 60.30 8.95
CA ASP A 201 15.75 60.29 9.80
C ASP A 201 17.04 60.31 8.97
N ILE A 202 17.06 59.62 7.82
CA ILE A 202 18.21 59.61 6.92
C ILE A 202 18.39 60.95 6.21
N LEU A 203 17.27 61.61 5.89
CA LEU A 203 17.26 62.94 5.27
C LEU A 203 17.40 64.08 6.29
N ALA A 204 17.39 63.78 7.59
CA ALA A 204 17.51 64.78 8.65
C ALA A 204 18.94 65.37 8.71
N PRO A 205 19.07 66.68 8.98
CA PRO A 205 20.37 67.31 9.16
C PRO A 205 21.07 66.72 10.39
N GLY A 206 22.22 66.07 10.19
CA GLY A 206 23.03 65.47 11.26
C GLY A 206 23.10 63.93 11.25
N PHE A 207 22.50 63.25 10.26
CA PHE A 207 22.65 61.80 10.09
C PHE A 207 24.10 61.40 9.79
N GLU A 208 24.65 60.46 10.56
CA GLU A 208 26.00 59.91 10.33
C GLU A 208 25.94 58.78 9.30
N GLY A 209 26.32 59.06 8.05
CA GLY A 209 26.25 58.07 6.97
C GLY A 209 27.25 56.91 7.06
N SER A 210 28.11 56.87 8.09
CA SER A 210 28.90 55.67 8.43
C SER A 210 28.02 54.45 8.70
N GLN A 211 26.77 54.66 9.11
CA GLN A 211 25.79 53.60 9.34
C GLN A 211 25.30 52.90 8.04
N LEU A 212 25.51 53.52 6.88
CA LEU A 212 25.09 52.99 5.56
C LEU A 212 26.23 52.28 4.82
N ALA A 213 27.48 52.57 5.16
CA ALA A 213 28.64 52.08 4.44
C ALA A 213 28.71 50.54 4.46
N GLY A 214 28.80 49.93 3.27
CA GLY A 214 28.87 48.48 3.11
C GLY A 214 27.58 47.72 3.43
N LYS A 215 26.47 48.41 3.70
CA LYS A 215 25.18 47.77 3.99
C LYS A 215 24.45 47.33 2.72
N THR A 216 23.60 46.32 2.88
CA THR A 216 22.58 45.93 1.89
C THR A 216 21.30 46.67 2.23
N VAL A 217 20.90 47.64 1.41
CA VAL A 217 19.79 48.53 1.76
C VAL A 217 18.54 48.19 0.95
N PHE A 218 17.44 47.94 1.64
CA PHE A 218 16.12 47.78 1.05
C PHE A 218 15.35 49.08 1.16
N LEU A 219 14.79 49.56 0.05
CA LEU A 219 13.98 50.77 0.01
C LEU A 219 12.52 50.39 -0.26
N ASP A 220 11.63 50.72 0.68
CA ASP A 220 10.18 50.54 0.54
C ASP A 220 9.37 51.76 0.95
N ALA A 221 8.15 51.85 0.42
CA ALA A 221 7.16 52.86 0.80
C ALA A 221 5.87 52.22 1.36
N GLU A 222 5.91 50.94 1.71
CA GLU A 222 4.74 50.17 2.08
C GLU A 222 4.41 50.35 3.58
N PRO A 223 3.15 50.57 3.97
CA PRO A 223 2.74 50.26 5.33
C PRO A 223 2.92 48.75 5.58
N PRO A 224 3.15 48.29 6.83
CA PRO A 224 3.17 46.86 7.14
C PRO A 224 1.92 46.19 6.56
N LEU A 225 2.10 45.07 5.83
CA LEU A 225 0.99 44.36 5.20
C LEU A 225 -0.10 44.07 6.24
N VAL A 226 -1.35 44.47 5.96
CA VAL A 226 -2.47 44.32 6.90
C VAL A 226 -3.29 43.07 6.54
N GLY A 227 -3.49 42.18 7.52
CA GLY A 227 -4.34 41.00 7.39
C GLY A 227 -3.62 39.67 7.63
N ALA A 228 -4.34 38.56 7.49
CA ALA A 228 -3.81 37.20 7.73
C ALA A 228 -2.67 36.79 6.77
N ALA A 229 -2.57 37.43 5.60
CA ALA A 229 -1.56 37.14 4.58
C ALA A 229 -0.14 37.64 4.95
N ALA A 230 -0.03 38.49 5.98
CA ALA A 230 1.18 39.18 6.39
C ALA A 230 1.88 38.58 7.62
N MET A 231 1.32 37.52 8.22
CA MET A 231 1.86 36.93 9.45
C MET A 231 2.81 35.79 9.13
N LEU A 232 4.10 35.96 9.44
CA LEU A 232 5.06 34.86 9.48
C LEU A 232 4.65 33.77 10.49
N PRO A 233 5.26 32.57 10.45
CA PRO A 233 5.09 31.55 11.48
C PRO A 233 5.31 32.06 12.92
N SER A 234 6.17 33.07 13.08
CA SER A 234 6.44 33.79 14.33
C SER A 234 5.34 34.78 14.76
N ARG A 235 4.27 34.95 13.96
CA ARG A 235 3.17 35.92 14.11
C ARG A 235 3.57 37.39 14.02
N GLN A 236 4.69 37.68 13.36
CA GLN A 236 5.13 39.04 13.08
C GLN A 236 4.58 39.51 11.73
N PHE A 237 4.15 40.78 11.66
CA PHE A 237 3.82 41.44 10.40
C PHE A 237 5.11 41.75 9.64
N VAL A 238 5.13 41.51 8.33
CA VAL A 238 6.30 41.79 7.48
C VAL A 238 5.95 42.55 6.21
N THR A 239 6.83 43.45 5.76
CA THR A 239 6.78 44.10 4.45
C THR A 239 7.36 43.19 3.35
N HIS A 240 7.11 43.51 2.07
CA HIS A 240 7.75 42.80 0.95
C HIS A 240 9.28 42.82 1.04
N SER A 241 9.88 43.90 1.54
CA SER A 241 11.32 44.03 1.76
C SER A 241 11.84 43.07 2.82
N GLU A 242 11.11 42.88 3.92
CA GLU A 242 11.51 41.95 4.98
C GLU A 242 11.47 40.51 4.50
N ILE A 243 10.43 40.17 3.72
CA ILE A 243 10.31 38.86 3.08
C ILE A 243 11.48 38.65 2.10
N THR A 244 11.75 39.65 1.25
CA THR A 244 12.85 39.61 0.27
C THR A 244 14.20 39.48 0.96
N ALA A 245 14.45 40.25 2.02
CA ALA A 245 15.69 40.21 2.81
C ALA A 245 15.91 38.85 3.47
N THR A 246 14.85 38.26 4.00
CA THR A 246 14.91 36.92 4.60
C THR A 246 15.20 35.84 3.57
N LEU A 247 14.55 35.91 2.41
CA LEU A 247 14.80 34.99 1.31
C LEU A 247 16.24 35.12 0.81
N LEU A 248 16.74 36.35 0.66
CA LEU A 248 18.11 36.62 0.27
C LEU A 248 19.11 36.03 1.26
N ALA A 249 18.93 36.28 2.56
CA ALA A 249 19.80 35.73 3.60
C ALA A 249 19.82 34.19 3.58
N ASN A 250 18.66 33.56 3.40
CA ASN A 250 18.55 32.11 3.31
C ASN A 250 19.27 31.54 2.06
N ILE A 251 19.24 32.27 0.94
CA ILE A 251 19.93 31.88 -0.30
C ILE A 251 21.44 32.01 -0.12
N GLU A 252 21.92 33.17 0.35
CA GLU A 252 23.36 33.44 0.52
C GLU A 252 24.04 32.52 1.53
N GLN A 253 23.30 32.08 2.56
CA GLN A 253 23.81 31.20 3.60
C GLN A 253 23.56 29.71 3.32
N GLU A 254 23.01 29.36 2.15
CA GLU A 254 22.65 27.98 1.77
C GLU A 254 21.64 27.29 2.71
N GLN A 255 20.79 28.08 3.38
CA GLN A 255 19.82 27.64 4.39
C GLN A 255 18.38 27.56 3.88
N THR A 256 18.19 27.62 2.55
CA THR A 256 16.88 27.59 1.90
C THR A 256 16.08 26.32 2.22
N VAL A 257 14.82 26.48 2.60
CA VAL A 257 13.88 25.37 2.74
C VAL A 257 13.11 25.19 1.44
N ILE A 258 13.18 23.99 0.88
CA ILE A 258 12.59 23.65 -0.41
C ILE A 258 11.44 22.65 -0.27
N ALA A 259 10.46 22.71 -1.16
CA ALA A 259 9.48 21.62 -1.33
C ALA A 259 9.62 21.02 -2.74
N PRO A 260 10.31 19.87 -2.87
CA PRO A 260 10.41 19.17 -4.14
C PRO A 260 9.04 18.75 -4.67
N THR A 261 8.90 18.70 -6.00
CA THR A 261 7.63 18.34 -6.65
C THR A 261 7.11 16.95 -6.30
N TRP A 262 8.01 15.99 -6.04
CA TRP A 262 7.65 14.63 -5.63
C TRP A 262 6.95 14.57 -4.26
N VAL A 263 7.13 15.58 -3.40
CA VAL A 263 6.43 15.66 -2.11
C VAL A 263 4.91 15.69 -2.30
N ARG A 264 4.43 16.31 -3.39
CA ARG A 264 3.00 16.33 -3.74
C ARG A 264 2.43 14.93 -3.96
N ALA A 265 3.25 13.94 -4.30
CA ALA A 265 2.81 12.55 -4.40
C ALA A 265 2.62 11.91 -3.02
N LEU A 266 3.38 12.33 -2.00
CA LEU A 266 3.23 11.85 -0.62
C LEU A 266 1.88 12.24 -0.01
N ASP A 267 1.35 13.41 -0.39
CA ASP A 267 0.04 13.89 0.05
C ASP A 267 -1.07 12.86 -0.14
N TRP A 268 -0.97 12.04 -1.20
CA TRP A 268 -1.97 11.01 -1.51
C TRP A 268 -1.52 9.62 -1.07
N LEU A 269 -0.22 9.32 -1.18
CA LEU A 269 0.33 7.98 -0.91
C LEU A 269 0.33 7.65 0.59
N VAL A 270 0.76 8.58 1.45
CA VAL A 270 0.92 8.30 2.89
C VAL A 270 -0.43 8.04 3.56
N PRO A 271 -1.49 8.84 3.32
CA PRO A 271 -2.81 8.56 3.88
C PRO A 271 -3.42 7.24 3.42
N ALA A 272 -3.25 6.89 2.14
CA ALA A 272 -3.72 5.61 1.61
C ALA A 272 -2.98 4.43 2.28
N LEU A 273 -1.66 4.53 2.45
CA LEU A 273 -0.85 3.52 3.12
C LEU A 273 -1.26 3.37 4.60
N LEU A 274 -1.43 4.48 5.31
CA LEU A 274 -1.85 4.49 6.71
C LEU A 274 -3.25 3.93 6.91
N ALA A 275 -4.18 4.22 6.00
CA ALA A 275 -5.51 3.62 5.97
C ALA A 275 -5.45 2.09 5.79
N ILE A 276 -4.60 1.61 4.88
CA ILE A 276 -4.39 0.17 4.66
C ILE A 276 -3.81 -0.49 5.92
N VAL A 277 -2.77 0.09 6.51
CA VAL A 277 -2.16 -0.41 7.75
C VAL A 277 -3.20 -0.45 8.87
N ALA A 278 -3.97 0.60 9.04
CA ALA A 278 -5.00 0.66 10.06
C ALA A 278 -6.09 -0.42 9.87
N LEU A 279 -6.50 -0.67 8.62
CA LEU A 279 -7.48 -1.70 8.27
C LEU A 279 -6.96 -3.13 8.48
N LEU A 280 -5.67 -3.35 8.29
CA LEU A 280 -5.03 -4.65 8.47
C LEU A 280 -4.73 -4.97 9.94
N PHE A 281 -4.31 -3.97 10.73
CA PHE A 281 -3.70 -4.20 12.04
C PHE A 281 -4.59 -3.86 13.25
N LEU A 282 -5.57 -2.98 13.13
CA LEU A 282 -6.43 -2.56 14.25
C LEU A 282 -7.57 -3.53 14.59
N PRO A 283 -8.25 -4.20 13.63
CA PRO A 283 -9.38 -5.08 13.94
C PRO A 283 -8.97 -6.27 14.82
N GLY A 284 -9.69 -6.49 15.93
CA GLY A 284 -9.48 -7.64 16.81
C GLY A 284 -8.35 -7.49 17.84
N ARG A 285 -7.62 -6.36 17.86
CA ARG A 285 -6.60 -6.09 18.88
C ARG A 285 -7.20 -5.52 20.18
N LYS A 286 -6.45 -5.66 21.27
CA LYS A 286 -6.84 -5.06 22.56
C LYS A 286 -6.67 -3.54 22.47
N ARG A 287 -7.49 -2.80 23.24
CA ARG A 287 -7.41 -1.32 23.31
C ARG A 287 -6.00 -0.78 23.60
N ARG A 288 -5.23 -1.48 24.43
CA ARG A 288 -3.84 -1.12 24.76
C ARG A 288 -2.94 -1.22 23.53
N ASP A 289 -3.05 -2.29 22.74
CA ASP A 289 -2.23 -2.51 21.56
C ASP A 289 -2.57 -1.52 20.45
N ILE A 290 -3.86 -1.19 20.29
CA ILE A 290 -4.34 -0.17 19.35
C ILE A 290 -3.74 1.19 19.69
N ALA A 291 -3.84 1.62 20.95
CA ALA A 291 -3.28 2.90 21.40
C ALA A 291 -1.75 2.96 21.18
N LEU A 292 -1.02 1.88 21.52
CA LEU A 292 0.42 1.82 21.37
C LEU A 292 0.87 1.93 19.90
N VAL A 293 0.21 1.22 18.98
CA VAL A 293 0.53 1.31 17.54
C VAL A 293 0.24 2.71 17.00
N VAL A 294 -0.90 3.31 17.38
CA VAL A 294 -1.27 4.67 16.95
C VAL A 294 -0.23 5.68 17.41
N THR A 295 0.17 5.63 18.69
CA THR A 295 1.19 6.53 19.23
C THR A 295 2.54 6.37 18.53
N ILE A 296 3.02 5.14 18.32
CA ILE A 296 4.32 4.89 17.67
C ILE A 296 4.35 5.47 16.27
N VAL A 297 3.31 5.24 15.45
CA VAL A 297 3.29 5.71 14.07
C VAL A 297 3.16 7.23 14.00
N VAL A 298 2.31 7.83 14.83
CA VAL A 298 2.18 9.30 14.87
C VAL A 298 3.50 9.97 15.28
N VAL A 299 4.16 9.44 16.31
CA VAL A 299 5.48 9.95 16.73
C VAL A 299 6.52 9.76 15.62
N ALA A 300 6.53 8.60 14.94
CA ALA A 300 7.44 8.36 13.84
C ALA A 300 7.23 9.34 12.67
N LEU A 301 5.97 9.64 12.31
CA LEU A 301 5.66 10.61 11.27
C LEU A 301 6.12 12.02 11.65
N MET A 302 5.89 12.46 12.90
CA MET A 302 6.37 13.75 13.40
C MET A 302 7.89 13.84 13.41
N VAL A 303 8.59 12.76 13.79
CA VAL A 303 10.07 12.70 13.77
C VAL A 303 10.61 12.77 12.35
N ILE A 304 9.97 12.09 11.39
CA ILE A 304 10.35 12.15 9.98
C ILE A 304 10.19 13.57 9.45
N GLU A 305 9.06 14.23 9.71
CA GLU A 305 8.83 15.61 9.31
C GLU A 305 9.88 16.55 9.90
N ALA A 306 10.14 16.46 11.21
CA ALA A 306 11.15 17.27 11.88
C ALA A 306 12.56 17.01 11.33
N MET A 307 12.93 15.75 11.06
CA MET A 307 14.24 15.38 10.54
C MET A 307 14.46 15.95 9.12
N PHE A 308 13.48 15.82 8.23
CA PHE A 308 13.57 16.35 6.88
C PHE A 308 13.59 17.89 6.87
N LEU A 309 12.85 18.54 7.78
CA LEU A 309 12.84 20.00 7.85
C LEU A 309 14.12 20.57 8.48
N LEU A 310 14.57 20.04 9.62
CA LEU A 310 15.71 20.56 10.37
C LEU A 310 17.06 20.20 9.76
N ILE A 311 17.19 18.97 9.23
CA ILE A 311 18.44 18.46 8.65
C ILE A 311 18.42 18.59 7.13
N GLY A 312 17.35 18.09 6.50
CA GLY A 312 17.24 18.06 5.04
C GLY A 312 16.85 19.40 4.41
N ARG A 313 16.34 20.36 5.20
CA ARG A 313 15.71 21.60 4.71
C ARG A 313 14.62 21.32 3.66
N VAL A 314 13.91 20.20 3.81
CA VAL A 314 12.82 19.77 2.92
C VAL A 314 11.51 19.75 3.69
N ARG A 315 10.47 20.38 3.12
CA ARG A 315 9.10 20.35 3.63
C ARG A 315 8.35 19.14 3.08
N LEU A 316 7.66 18.38 3.95
CA LEU A 316 6.95 17.12 3.60
C LEU A 316 5.43 17.11 3.84
N ASP A 317 4.85 18.16 4.45
CA ASP A 317 3.40 18.32 4.69
C ASP A 317 2.69 17.06 5.25
N LEU A 318 3.18 16.48 6.35
CA LEU A 318 2.70 15.20 6.90
C LEU A 318 1.53 15.30 7.90
N GLY A 319 0.93 16.47 8.09
CA GLY A 319 -0.12 16.71 9.08
C GLY A 319 -1.46 16.04 8.77
N ARG A 320 -1.90 16.05 7.52
CA ARG A 320 -3.10 15.29 7.07
C ARG A 320 -2.97 13.79 7.36
N PRO A 321 -1.87 13.10 6.95
CA PRO A 321 -1.63 11.72 7.34
C PRO A 321 -1.75 11.44 8.85
N VAL A 322 -1.19 12.32 9.69
CA VAL A 322 -1.23 12.19 11.15
C VAL A 322 -2.67 12.22 11.67
N ILE A 323 -3.48 13.19 11.24
CA ILE A 323 -4.88 13.30 11.69
C ILE A 323 -5.71 12.09 11.21
N ILE A 324 -5.50 11.65 9.98
CA ILE A 324 -6.17 10.47 9.44
C ILE A 324 -5.90 9.26 10.32
N PHE A 325 -4.63 9.01 10.63
CA PHE A 325 -4.26 7.85 11.44
C PHE A 325 -4.79 7.92 12.87
N LEU A 326 -4.78 9.12 13.47
CA LEU A 326 -5.37 9.36 14.79
C LEU A 326 -6.87 9.06 14.80
N GLY A 327 -7.61 9.56 13.80
CA GLY A 327 -9.04 9.33 13.65
C GLY A 327 -9.39 7.84 13.51
N ILE A 328 -8.61 7.09 12.71
CA ILE A 328 -8.81 5.65 12.56
C ILE A 328 -8.47 4.90 13.86
N GLY A 329 -7.43 5.34 14.57
CA GLY A 329 -7.06 4.82 15.88
C GLY A 329 -8.17 4.93 16.93
N ILE A 330 -8.82 6.09 17.00
CA ILE A 330 -9.96 6.36 17.91
C ILE A 330 -11.13 5.42 17.60
N LEU A 331 -11.47 5.26 16.32
CA LEU A 331 -12.53 4.35 15.89
C LEU A 331 -12.21 2.89 16.25
N GLY A 332 -10.97 2.44 15.99
CA GLY A 332 -10.51 1.10 16.34
C GLY A 332 -10.60 0.84 17.86
N TRP A 333 -10.23 1.83 18.67
CA TRP A 333 -10.31 1.76 20.13
C TRP A 333 -11.77 1.66 20.64
N TRP A 334 -12.69 2.37 20.00
CA TRP A 334 -14.12 2.32 20.29
C TRP A 334 -14.71 0.93 19.99
N LEU A 335 -14.45 0.40 18.79
CA LEU A 335 -14.93 -0.92 18.33
C LEU A 335 -14.45 -2.07 19.23
N ALA A 336 -13.21 -2.01 19.74
CA ALA A 336 -12.65 -3.03 20.62
C ALA A 336 -13.40 -3.21 21.97
N GLY A 337 -14.22 -2.22 22.39
CA GLY A 337 -14.99 -2.27 23.63
C GLY A 337 -16.21 -3.21 23.63
N GLY A 338 -16.72 -3.59 22.46
CA GLY A 338 -17.99 -4.30 22.35
C GLY A 338 -17.96 -5.81 22.66
N VAL A 339 -16.80 -6.42 22.92
CA VAL A 339 -16.65 -7.89 23.06
C VAL A 339 -17.00 -8.39 24.46
N LYS A 340 -16.58 -7.69 25.52
CA LYS A 340 -16.78 -8.17 26.90
C LYS A 340 -18.24 -8.14 27.37
N LYS A 341 -19.03 -7.14 26.96
CA LYS A 341 -20.46 -7.06 27.37
C LYS A 341 -21.32 -8.18 26.77
N ALA A 342 -21.04 -8.62 25.54
CA ALA A 342 -21.85 -9.65 24.86
C ALA A 342 -21.63 -11.06 25.44
N ALA A 343 -20.40 -11.43 25.78
CA ALA A 343 -20.09 -12.72 26.38
C ALA A 343 -20.62 -12.83 27.82
N VAL A 344 -20.49 -11.77 28.62
CA VAL A 344 -21.04 -11.71 29.97
C VAL A 344 -22.58 -11.82 29.96
N ASN A 345 -23.25 -11.15 29.02
CA ASN A 345 -24.70 -11.27 28.87
C ASN A 345 -25.16 -12.67 28.42
N ALA A 346 -24.36 -13.35 27.59
CA ALA A 346 -24.66 -14.73 27.17
C ALA A 346 -24.50 -15.74 28.31
N PHE A 347 -23.48 -15.57 29.16
CA PHE A 347 -23.28 -16.41 30.35
C PHE A 347 -24.44 -16.27 31.35
N LYS A 348 -24.92 -15.02 31.56
CA LYS A 348 -26.08 -14.76 32.42
C LYS A 348 -27.35 -15.43 31.90
N ARG A 349 -27.68 -15.24 30.62
CA ARG A 349 -28.84 -15.90 29.99
C ARG A 349 -28.76 -17.43 29.99
N GLY A 350 -27.57 -17.99 29.73
CA GLY A 350 -27.36 -19.44 29.80
C GLY A 350 -27.61 -19.99 31.20
N SER A 351 -27.16 -19.26 32.23
CA SER A 351 -27.40 -19.61 33.64
C SER A 351 -28.88 -19.54 34.00
N ASP A 352 -29.58 -18.51 33.54
CA ASP A 352 -31.03 -18.34 33.76
C ASP A 352 -31.83 -19.50 33.13
N PHE A 353 -31.47 -19.94 31.91
CA PHE A 353 -32.11 -21.09 31.26
C PHE A 353 -31.86 -22.42 31.99
N LEU A 354 -30.66 -22.60 32.55
CA LEU A 354 -30.33 -23.79 33.33
C LEU A 354 -31.15 -23.85 34.62
N THR A 355 -31.30 -22.73 35.34
CA THR A 355 -32.16 -22.66 36.53
C THR A 355 -33.64 -22.88 36.23
N ALA A 356 -34.08 -22.55 35.01
CA ALA A 356 -35.45 -22.78 34.55
C ALA A 356 -35.68 -24.21 34.00
N GLY A 357 -34.70 -25.12 34.10
CA GLY A 357 -34.81 -26.50 33.62
C GLY A 357 -34.77 -26.67 32.09
N ARG A 358 -34.46 -25.59 31.35
CA ARG A 358 -34.38 -25.60 29.88
C ARG A 358 -32.96 -25.90 29.42
N LEU A 359 -32.62 -27.18 29.38
CA LEU A 359 -31.25 -27.65 29.17
C LEU A 359 -30.70 -27.36 27.75
N GLU A 360 -31.51 -27.49 26.71
CA GLU A 360 -31.09 -27.29 25.30
C GLU A 360 -30.78 -25.81 24.97
N PRO A 361 -31.64 -24.83 25.33
CA PRO A 361 -31.31 -23.41 25.20
C PRO A 361 -30.09 -22.98 26.04
N ALA A 362 -29.95 -23.53 27.25
CA ALA A 362 -28.79 -23.25 28.11
C ALA A 362 -27.49 -23.69 27.42
N PHE A 363 -27.45 -24.89 26.85
CA PHE A 363 -26.28 -25.38 26.10
C PHE A 363 -25.93 -24.46 24.91
N ALA A 364 -26.93 -23.96 24.18
CA ALA A 364 -26.73 -23.10 23.02
C ALA A 364 -26.12 -21.72 23.38
N GLU A 365 -26.50 -21.13 24.52
CA GLU A 365 -25.91 -19.87 25.00
C GLU A 365 -24.52 -20.08 25.61
N PHE A 366 -24.30 -21.16 26.37
CA PHE A 366 -22.99 -21.46 26.96
C PHE A 366 -21.91 -21.75 25.92
N ARG A 367 -22.26 -22.35 24.78
CA ARG A 367 -21.35 -22.53 23.63
C ARG A 367 -20.82 -21.22 23.03
N ARG A 368 -21.42 -20.07 23.37
CA ARG A 368 -21.00 -18.73 22.91
C ARG A 368 -20.00 -18.07 23.85
N CYS A 369 -19.74 -18.67 25.01
CA CYS A 369 -18.82 -18.16 26.03
C CYS A 369 -17.44 -18.82 25.88
N GLU A 370 -16.37 -18.12 26.31
CA GLU A 370 -15.03 -18.69 26.38
C GLU A 370 -14.93 -19.66 27.56
N LEU A 371 -14.26 -20.80 27.38
CA LEU A 371 -14.15 -21.83 28.40
C LEU A 371 -13.24 -21.36 29.54
N ASN A 372 -13.84 -21.15 30.71
CA ASN A 372 -13.18 -20.84 31.96
C ASN A 372 -13.64 -21.83 33.05
N GLU A 373 -12.94 -21.93 34.17
CA GLU A 373 -13.28 -22.86 35.26
C GLU A 373 -14.75 -22.77 35.73
N PRO A 374 -15.36 -21.56 35.88
CA PRO A 374 -16.77 -21.44 36.22
C PRO A 374 -17.70 -22.06 35.16
N LEU A 375 -17.44 -21.79 33.87
CA LEU A 375 -18.26 -22.33 32.79
C LEU A 375 -18.09 -23.86 32.64
N ALA A 376 -16.89 -24.38 32.86
CA ALA A 376 -16.65 -25.83 32.85
C ALA A 376 -17.46 -26.55 33.93
N THR A 377 -17.53 -25.97 35.13
CA THR A 377 -18.35 -26.49 36.24
C THR A 377 -19.84 -26.52 35.87
N VAL A 378 -20.34 -25.43 35.28
CA VAL A 378 -21.74 -25.32 34.86
C VAL A 378 -22.07 -26.28 33.69
N MET A 379 -21.16 -26.44 32.73
CA MET A 379 -21.33 -27.38 31.60
C MET A 379 -21.28 -28.85 32.04
N TYR A 380 -20.49 -29.19 33.07
CA TYR A 380 -20.48 -30.53 33.64
C TYR A 380 -21.80 -30.83 34.38
N LYS A 381 -22.30 -29.88 35.16
CA LYS A 381 -23.64 -29.99 35.78
C LYS A 381 -24.72 -30.18 34.71
N LEU A 382 -24.66 -29.42 33.63
CA LEU A 382 -25.58 -29.57 32.49
C LEU A 382 -25.54 -30.97 31.87
N SER A 383 -24.36 -31.60 31.74
CA SER A 383 -24.27 -32.98 31.22
C SER A 383 -24.92 -34.02 32.14
N LEU A 384 -24.79 -33.86 33.45
CA LEU A 384 -25.42 -34.75 34.44
C LEU A 384 -26.95 -34.65 34.38
N GLU A 385 -27.49 -33.45 34.21
CA GLU A 385 -28.94 -33.22 34.07
C GLU A 385 -29.50 -33.85 32.78
N PHE A 386 -28.73 -33.86 31.67
CA PHE A 386 -29.13 -34.56 30.44
C PHE A 386 -29.13 -36.10 30.60
N GLU A 387 -28.23 -36.64 31.41
CA GLU A 387 -28.15 -38.07 31.71
C GLU A 387 -29.33 -38.53 32.59
N GLN A 388 -29.71 -37.72 33.59
CA GLN A 388 -30.90 -37.97 34.43
C GLN A 388 -32.21 -37.95 33.63
N GLN A 389 -32.29 -37.21 32.52
CA GLN A 389 -33.44 -37.21 31.61
C GLN A 389 -33.42 -38.36 30.58
N ALA A 390 -32.55 -39.36 30.75
CA ALA A 390 -32.39 -40.50 29.84
C ALA A 390 -32.07 -40.11 28.39
N LYS A 391 -31.34 -38.99 28.19
CA LYS A 391 -30.84 -38.53 26.88
C LYS A 391 -29.31 -38.64 26.78
N PRO A 392 -28.74 -39.87 26.76
CA PRO A 392 -27.29 -40.09 26.87
C PRO A 392 -26.49 -39.48 25.71
N GLU A 393 -27.05 -39.46 24.49
CA GLU A 393 -26.41 -38.86 23.31
C GLU A 393 -26.13 -37.36 23.48
N ARG A 394 -27.01 -36.65 24.21
CA ARG A 394 -26.88 -35.21 24.45
C ARG A 394 -25.89 -34.92 25.57
N ALA A 395 -25.88 -35.72 26.62
CA ALA A 395 -24.86 -35.67 27.67
C ALA A 395 -23.46 -35.89 27.07
N GLU A 396 -23.33 -36.89 26.19
CA GLU A 396 -22.08 -37.15 25.48
C GLU A 396 -21.66 -35.98 24.57
N ALA A 397 -22.61 -35.35 23.86
CA ALA A 397 -22.32 -34.17 23.04
C ALA A 397 -21.75 -32.98 23.84
N VAL A 398 -22.24 -32.76 25.07
CA VAL A 398 -21.73 -31.72 25.99
C VAL A 398 -20.30 -32.04 26.44
N LEU A 399 -20.05 -33.30 26.86
CA LEU A 399 -18.72 -33.76 27.28
C LEU A 399 -17.70 -33.76 26.13
N GLN A 400 -18.10 -34.19 24.92
CA GLN A 400 -17.27 -34.12 23.73
C GLN A 400 -16.95 -32.67 23.34
N TRP A 401 -17.92 -31.75 23.45
CA TRP A 401 -17.68 -30.32 23.22
C TRP A 401 -16.67 -29.77 24.25
N MET A 402 -16.82 -30.10 25.53
CA MET A 402 -15.84 -29.70 26.55
C MET A 402 -14.45 -30.25 26.21
N LYS A 403 -14.32 -31.55 25.90
CA LYS A 403 -13.04 -32.19 25.53
C LYS A 403 -12.38 -31.55 24.30
N ARG A 404 -13.16 -31.25 23.25
CA ARG A 404 -12.67 -30.60 22.03
C ARG A 404 -12.23 -29.15 22.27
N THR A 405 -12.90 -28.46 23.19
CA THR A 405 -12.57 -27.06 23.52
C THR A 405 -11.39 -26.99 24.50
N HIS A 406 -11.27 -27.95 25.42
CA HIS A 406 -10.19 -28.05 26.40
C HIS A 406 -8.87 -28.55 25.79
N SER A 407 -8.90 -29.42 24.76
CA SER A 407 -7.69 -29.84 24.04
C SER A 407 -7.02 -28.72 23.22
N ARG A 408 -7.71 -27.59 23.02
CA ARG A 408 -7.18 -26.37 22.42
C ARG A 408 -6.45 -25.45 23.42
N THR A 409 -6.70 -25.60 24.71
CA THR A 409 -6.02 -24.88 25.79
C THR A 409 -5.02 -25.84 26.43
N GLY A 410 -3.81 -25.86 25.90
CA GLY A 410 -2.79 -26.84 26.24
C GLY A 410 -2.44 -26.88 27.73
N SER A 411 -2.70 -28.01 28.36
CA SER A 411 -1.84 -28.57 29.40
C SER A 411 -2.10 -30.07 29.56
N LEU A 412 -1.01 -30.80 29.81
CA LEU A 412 -0.88 -32.23 30.10
C LEU A 412 -0.84 -33.20 28.91
N SER A 413 0.37 -33.29 28.37
CA SER A 413 1.01 -34.53 27.91
C SER A 413 1.05 -35.58 29.02
N LYS A 414 0.27 -36.65 28.87
CA LYS A 414 0.55 -38.04 29.29
C LYS A 414 -0.76 -38.82 29.25
N PHE A 415 -1.07 -39.40 28.09
CA PHE A 415 -1.75 -40.69 27.99
C PHE A 415 -1.53 -41.19 26.57
N THR A 416 -0.53 -42.06 26.41
CA THR A 416 -0.38 -42.92 25.25
C THR A 416 -1.52 -43.91 25.22
N LEU A 417 -2.38 -43.80 24.23
CA LEU A 417 -3.20 -44.90 23.73
C LEU A 417 -3.05 -44.94 22.21
N ARG A 418 -2.41 -46.00 21.72
CA ARG A 418 -2.33 -46.37 20.30
C ARG A 418 -3.76 -46.49 19.73
N PRO A 419 -4.06 -45.96 18.54
CA PRO A 419 -5.18 -46.45 17.77
C PRO A 419 -4.71 -47.56 16.82
N LYS A 420 -5.35 -48.73 16.89
CA LYS A 420 -5.38 -49.69 15.79
C LYS A 420 -6.07 -48.99 14.61
N ASN A 421 -5.32 -48.79 13.51
CA ASN A 421 -5.78 -48.09 12.33
C ASN A 421 -6.92 -48.85 11.63
N GLY A 422 -8.08 -48.21 11.47
CA GLY A 422 -9.13 -48.62 10.54
C GLY A 422 -8.77 -48.35 9.08
N ILE A 423 -7.60 -48.84 8.64
CA ILE A 423 -7.13 -48.77 7.25
C ILE A 423 -6.94 -50.22 6.77
N PRO A 424 -7.46 -50.61 5.59
CA PRO A 424 -7.16 -51.92 5.03
C PRO A 424 -5.66 -52.08 4.82
N GLN A 425 -5.04 -53.16 5.31
CA GLN A 425 -3.62 -53.47 4.98
C GLN A 425 -3.41 -53.70 3.48
N ARG A 426 -4.49 -54.01 2.74
CA ARG A 426 -4.52 -54.26 1.30
C ARG A 426 -5.80 -53.71 0.70
N LEU A 427 -5.71 -53.13 -0.50
CA LEU A 427 -6.85 -52.67 -1.29
C LEU A 427 -6.68 -53.15 -2.73
N GLY A 428 -7.62 -53.94 -3.21
CA GLY A 428 -7.46 -54.75 -4.42
C GLY A 428 -6.24 -55.66 -4.28
N ARG A 429 -5.35 -55.65 -5.29
CA ARG A 429 -4.06 -56.38 -5.21
C ARG A 429 -2.97 -55.65 -4.42
N TYR A 430 -3.11 -54.34 -4.20
CA TYR A 430 -2.05 -53.48 -3.70
C TYR A 430 -1.90 -53.59 -2.17
N VAL A 431 -0.66 -53.63 -1.69
CA VAL A 431 -0.33 -53.64 -0.25
C VAL A 431 -0.03 -52.21 0.18
N ILE A 432 -0.79 -51.67 1.14
CA ILE A 432 -0.64 -50.28 1.58
C ILE A 432 0.54 -50.19 2.55
N GLU A 433 1.53 -49.33 2.22
CA GLU A 433 2.71 -49.11 3.07
C GLU A 433 2.49 -47.93 4.03
N LYS A 434 2.08 -46.77 3.50
CA LYS A 434 1.82 -45.57 4.31
C LYS A 434 0.91 -44.59 3.59
N ARG A 435 0.25 -43.71 4.34
CA ARG A 435 -0.46 -42.56 3.76
C ARG A 435 0.52 -41.48 3.32
N ILE A 436 0.35 -40.92 2.12
CA ILE A 436 1.17 -39.83 1.57
C ILE A 436 0.39 -38.53 1.32
N GLY A 437 -0.94 -38.56 1.34
CA GLY A 437 -1.75 -37.36 1.18
C GLY A 437 -3.20 -37.48 1.67
N LYS A 438 -3.86 -36.32 1.84
CA LYS A 438 -5.31 -36.19 2.09
C LYS A 438 -5.82 -35.01 1.27
N GLY A 439 -6.68 -35.28 0.28
CA GLY A 439 -7.35 -34.27 -0.52
C GLY A 439 -8.82 -34.08 -0.12
N ALA A 440 -9.54 -33.23 -0.86
CA ALA A 440 -10.96 -32.97 -0.67
C ALA A 440 -11.84 -34.22 -0.92
N MET A 441 -11.47 -35.04 -1.90
CA MET A 441 -12.26 -36.20 -2.33
C MET A 441 -11.78 -37.54 -1.75
N GLY A 442 -10.60 -37.59 -1.11
CA GLY A 442 -10.06 -38.86 -0.65
C GLY A 442 -8.68 -38.81 -0.03
N ALA A 443 -8.13 -39.99 0.28
CA ALA A 443 -6.77 -40.15 0.78
C ALA A 443 -5.87 -40.75 -0.30
N VAL A 444 -4.59 -40.39 -0.29
CA VAL A 444 -3.57 -40.98 -1.18
C VAL A 444 -2.59 -41.77 -0.33
N TYR A 445 -2.33 -43.02 -0.72
CA TYR A 445 -1.43 -43.94 -0.05
C TYR A 445 -0.27 -44.33 -0.97
N LEU A 446 0.92 -44.48 -0.40
CA LEU A 446 1.97 -45.27 -1.02
C LEU A 446 1.63 -46.74 -0.81
N ALA A 447 1.57 -47.48 -1.89
CA ALA A 447 1.32 -48.90 -1.90
C ALA A 447 2.31 -49.63 -2.82
N ARG A 448 2.33 -50.95 -2.74
CA ARG A 448 3.18 -51.81 -3.58
C ARG A 448 2.31 -52.78 -4.36
N ASP A 449 2.55 -52.89 -5.68
CA ASP A 449 2.00 -53.96 -6.49
C ASP A 449 2.82 -55.24 -6.25
N PRO A 450 2.25 -56.29 -5.62
CA PRO A 450 3.00 -57.49 -5.27
C PRO A 450 3.33 -58.36 -6.48
N ARG A 451 2.66 -58.19 -7.63
CA ARG A 451 2.92 -59.03 -8.82
C ARG A 451 4.21 -58.67 -9.54
N ILE A 452 4.52 -57.38 -9.59
CA ILE A 452 5.69 -56.83 -10.29
C ILE A 452 6.64 -56.07 -9.37
N ASN A 453 6.36 -56.10 -8.05
CA ASN A 453 7.13 -55.46 -6.99
C ASN A 453 7.41 -53.96 -7.23
N ARG A 454 6.40 -53.22 -7.70
CA ARG A 454 6.52 -51.80 -8.06
C ARG A 454 5.81 -50.89 -7.04
N PRO A 455 6.42 -49.77 -6.61
CA PRO A 455 5.71 -48.77 -5.81
C PRO A 455 4.67 -48.03 -6.66
N VAL A 456 3.48 -47.81 -6.10
CA VAL A 456 2.37 -47.09 -6.73
C VAL A 456 1.75 -46.10 -5.74
N ALA A 457 1.19 -45.01 -6.26
CA ALA A 457 0.32 -44.14 -5.49
C ALA A 457 -1.13 -44.62 -5.66
N LEU A 458 -1.85 -44.78 -4.54
CA LEU A 458 -3.22 -45.27 -4.51
C LEU A 458 -4.14 -44.17 -3.98
N LYS A 459 -4.92 -43.55 -4.85
CA LYS A 459 -5.94 -42.56 -4.49
C LYS A 459 -7.23 -43.29 -4.18
N VAL A 460 -7.81 -43.04 -3.00
CA VAL A 460 -8.92 -43.83 -2.45
C VAL A 460 -10.05 -42.93 -1.98
N ILE A 461 -11.28 -43.26 -2.36
CA ILE A 461 -12.52 -42.58 -1.94
C ILE A 461 -13.49 -43.58 -1.29
N PRO A 462 -14.16 -43.26 -0.17
CA PRO A 462 -15.19 -44.12 0.41
C PRO A 462 -16.43 -44.21 -0.47
N ILE A 463 -17.03 -45.41 -0.56
CA ILE A 463 -18.27 -45.69 -1.30
C ILE A 463 -19.48 -45.80 -0.35
N GLU A 464 -19.28 -45.82 0.98
CA GLU A 464 -20.38 -45.89 1.95
C GLU A 464 -20.22 -44.83 3.05
N LYS A 465 -21.22 -43.94 3.14
CA LYS A 465 -21.54 -43.14 4.32
C LYS A 465 -23.06 -43.05 4.43
N GLU A 466 -23.56 -43.14 5.66
CA GLU A 466 -24.97 -43.30 6.09
C GLU A 466 -26.03 -42.26 5.61
N PHE A 467 -25.85 -41.47 4.54
CA PHE A 467 -26.90 -40.58 4.03
C PHE A 467 -26.84 -40.35 2.50
N GLU A 468 -28.01 -40.51 1.86
CA GLU A 468 -28.49 -40.14 0.50
C GLU A 468 -27.80 -40.80 -0.73
N ASP A 469 -28.52 -41.76 -1.33
CA ASP A 469 -28.05 -42.75 -2.31
C ASP A 469 -27.72 -42.22 -3.74
N GLU A 470 -28.09 -40.99 -4.12
CA GLU A 470 -27.90 -40.49 -5.49
C GLU A 470 -26.59 -39.70 -5.70
N GLU A 471 -26.18 -38.84 -4.75
CA GLU A 471 -24.97 -38.01 -4.90
C GLU A 471 -23.67 -38.84 -4.84
N LEU A 472 -23.70 -39.94 -4.08
CA LEU A 472 -22.55 -40.83 -3.89
C LEU A 472 -22.29 -41.70 -5.11
N GLU A 473 -23.34 -42.25 -5.72
CA GLU A 473 -23.23 -42.98 -7.00
C GLU A 473 -22.77 -42.06 -8.13
N GLU A 474 -23.23 -40.81 -8.17
CA GLU A 474 -22.78 -39.84 -9.17
C GLU A 474 -21.30 -39.48 -8.98
N ALA A 475 -20.83 -39.33 -7.74
CA ALA A 475 -19.41 -39.12 -7.43
C ALA A 475 -18.54 -40.34 -7.80
N ARG A 476 -19.04 -41.56 -7.57
CA ARG A 476 -18.38 -42.82 -7.93
C ARG A 476 -18.21 -42.97 -9.44
N LEU A 477 -19.29 -42.80 -10.22
CA LEU A 477 -19.29 -42.85 -11.68
C LEU A 477 -18.33 -41.82 -12.30
N ARG A 478 -18.26 -40.61 -11.73
CA ARG A 478 -17.32 -39.57 -12.17
C ARG A 478 -15.87 -39.97 -11.93
N PHE A 479 -15.56 -40.48 -10.73
CA PHE A 479 -14.22 -40.91 -10.35
C PHE A 479 -13.64 -41.96 -11.32
N PHE A 480 -14.47 -42.90 -11.78
CA PHE A 480 -14.04 -43.90 -12.77
C PHE A 480 -13.93 -43.35 -14.20
N ARG A 481 -14.83 -42.47 -14.63
CA ARG A 481 -14.71 -41.81 -15.95
C ARG A 481 -13.45 -40.95 -16.07
N GLU A 482 -13.04 -40.33 -14.98
CA GLU A 482 -11.80 -39.54 -14.89
C GLU A 482 -10.57 -40.45 -14.93
N ALA A 483 -10.61 -41.58 -14.21
CA ALA A 483 -9.57 -42.61 -14.29
C ALA A 483 -9.41 -43.14 -15.72
N GLU A 484 -10.52 -43.36 -16.43
CA GLU A 484 -10.54 -43.81 -17.82
C GLU A 484 -9.94 -42.76 -18.76
N SER A 485 -10.35 -41.50 -18.61
CA SER A 485 -9.84 -40.39 -19.44
C SER A 485 -8.34 -40.15 -19.22
N ALA A 486 -7.89 -40.16 -17.97
CA ALA A 486 -6.48 -40.03 -17.62
C ALA A 486 -5.66 -41.28 -17.98
N GLY A 487 -6.27 -42.48 -17.98
CA GLY A 487 -5.63 -43.75 -18.36
C GLY A 487 -5.23 -43.82 -19.83
N ARG A 488 -5.84 -43.01 -20.70
CA ARG A 488 -5.47 -42.90 -22.12
C ARG A 488 -4.21 -42.07 -22.34
N LEU A 489 -3.77 -41.30 -21.34
CA LEU A 489 -2.64 -40.39 -21.46
C LEU A 489 -1.32 -41.08 -21.11
N THR A 490 -0.38 -41.07 -22.06
CA THR A 490 0.98 -41.55 -21.84
C THR A 490 1.97 -40.47 -22.25
N HIS A 491 2.49 -39.72 -21.27
CA HIS A 491 3.43 -38.64 -21.50
C HIS A 491 4.47 -38.56 -20.36
N PRO A 492 5.75 -38.24 -20.63
CA PRO A 492 6.78 -38.11 -19.59
C PRO A 492 6.45 -37.08 -18.50
N ASN A 493 5.61 -36.08 -18.79
CA ASN A 493 5.19 -35.07 -17.82
C ASN A 493 3.77 -35.28 -17.25
N ILE A 494 3.14 -36.42 -17.47
CA ILE A 494 1.83 -36.77 -16.89
C ILE A 494 1.97 -38.03 -16.03
N ILE A 495 1.33 -38.05 -14.86
CA ILE A 495 1.23 -39.25 -14.03
C ILE A 495 0.42 -40.31 -14.79
N THR A 496 1.01 -41.47 -15.03
CA THR A 496 0.31 -42.59 -15.66
C THR A 496 -0.64 -43.27 -14.69
N VAL A 497 -1.90 -43.45 -15.09
CA VAL A 497 -2.87 -44.30 -14.38
C VAL A 497 -2.66 -45.75 -14.83
N TYR A 498 -2.47 -46.66 -13.88
CA TYR A 498 -2.22 -48.07 -14.16
C TYR A 498 -3.47 -48.92 -14.08
N ASP A 499 -4.36 -48.61 -13.15
CA ASP A 499 -5.48 -49.47 -12.78
C ASP A 499 -6.51 -48.67 -11.96
N CYS A 500 -7.76 -49.10 -11.99
CA CYS A 500 -8.81 -48.59 -11.11
C CYS A 500 -9.74 -49.74 -10.70
N GLY A 501 -10.35 -49.64 -9.53
CA GLY A 501 -11.27 -50.67 -9.07
C GLY A 501 -11.93 -50.34 -7.75
N GLU A 502 -12.67 -51.30 -7.24
CA GLU A 502 -13.42 -51.20 -5.99
C GLU A 502 -13.07 -52.38 -5.09
N ASP A 503 -12.81 -52.10 -3.82
CA ASP A 503 -12.55 -53.12 -2.80
C ASP A 503 -12.95 -52.57 -1.43
N LYS A 504 -13.57 -53.40 -0.57
CA LYS A 504 -13.95 -53.05 0.81
C LYS A 504 -14.64 -51.69 0.95
N HIS A 505 -15.64 -51.44 0.11
CA HIS A 505 -16.44 -50.20 0.12
C HIS A 505 -15.60 -48.94 -0.15
N LEU A 506 -14.50 -49.08 -0.89
CA LEU A 506 -13.61 -48.01 -1.30
C LEU A 506 -13.33 -48.14 -2.80
N ALA A 507 -13.47 -47.03 -3.54
CA ALA A 507 -13.02 -46.94 -4.92
C ALA A 507 -11.58 -46.45 -4.92
N TYR A 508 -10.75 -47.01 -5.81
CA TYR A 508 -9.34 -46.67 -5.91
C TYR A 508 -8.86 -46.47 -7.34
N ILE A 509 -7.85 -45.62 -7.48
CA ILE A 509 -7.05 -45.45 -8.71
C ILE A 509 -5.59 -45.68 -8.32
N ALA A 510 -4.95 -46.66 -8.95
CA ALA A 510 -3.52 -46.91 -8.83
C ALA A 510 -2.78 -46.17 -9.95
N MET A 511 -1.82 -45.34 -9.56
CA MET A 511 -1.10 -44.46 -10.48
C MET A 511 0.41 -44.47 -10.18
N GLU A 512 1.18 -43.94 -11.12
CA GLU A 512 2.63 -43.75 -10.98
C GLU A 512 2.97 -43.05 -9.66
N TYR A 513 3.91 -43.64 -8.90
CA TYR A 513 4.46 -43.00 -7.71
C TYR A 513 5.70 -42.20 -8.09
N LEU A 514 5.59 -40.86 -8.09
CA LEU A 514 6.76 -39.99 -8.17
C LEU A 514 7.28 -39.67 -6.76
N GLN A 515 8.55 -39.97 -6.50
CA GLN A 515 9.22 -39.56 -5.27
C GLN A 515 9.63 -38.07 -5.35
N GLY A 516 8.64 -37.18 -5.28
CA GLY A 516 8.81 -35.74 -5.34
C GLY A 516 7.92 -35.00 -4.34
N ILE A 517 7.92 -33.68 -4.44
CA ILE A 517 7.04 -32.79 -3.68
C ILE A 517 6.20 -31.96 -4.65
N SER A 518 5.05 -31.48 -4.21
CA SER A 518 4.24 -30.55 -5.01
C SER A 518 4.94 -29.20 -5.12
N LEU A 519 4.67 -28.50 -6.24
CA LEU A 519 5.21 -27.17 -6.48
C LEU A 519 4.74 -26.11 -5.46
N THR A 520 3.70 -26.39 -4.66
CA THR A 520 3.29 -25.55 -3.51
C THR A 520 4.43 -25.29 -2.52
N THR A 521 5.41 -26.17 -2.43
CA THR A 521 6.57 -25.94 -1.56
C THR A 521 7.40 -24.74 -2.02
N PHE A 522 7.35 -24.43 -3.31
CA PHE A 522 8.09 -23.35 -3.96
C PHE A 522 7.23 -22.11 -4.23
N THR A 523 6.05 -21.99 -3.60
CA THR A 523 5.26 -20.75 -3.60
C THR A 523 5.48 -19.91 -2.34
N ASP A 524 6.17 -20.45 -1.33
CA ASP A 524 6.66 -19.66 -0.20
C ASP A 524 7.79 -18.73 -0.69
N PRO A 525 7.69 -17.40 -0.49
CA PRO A 525 8.75 -16.45 -0.87
C PRO A 525 10.16 -16.82 -0.40
N LYS A 526 10.28 -17.60 0.70
CA LYS A 526 11.57 -18.07 1.24
C LYS A 526 12.14 -19.30 0.53
N LYS A 527 11.33 -19.98 -0.28
CA LYS A 527 11.66 -21.25 -0.94
C LYS A 527 11.46 -21.20 -2.45
N LEU A 528 11.35 -20.01 -3.04
CA LEU A 528 11.14 -19.86 -4.46
C LEU A 528 12.25 -20.53 -5.28
N LEU A 529 11.87 -21.14 -6.39
CA LEU A 529 12.83 -21.63 -7.39
C LEU A 529 13.55 -20.46 -8.05
N ALA A 530 14.75 -20.70 -8.59
CA ALA A 530 15.39 -19.75 -9.50
C ALA A 530 14.44 -19.45 -10.68
N PRO A 531 14.32 -18.20 -11.14
CA PRO A 531 13.43 -17.81 -12.25
C PRO A 531 13.55 -18.72 -13.47
N LYS A 532 14.78 -19.01 -13.90
CA LYS A 532 15.07 -19.94 -14.98
C LYS A 532 14.44 -21.32 -14.75
N LYS A 533 14.55 -21.85 -13.54
CA LYS A 533 14.01 -23.18 -13.21
C LYS A 533 12.49 -23.20 -13.21
N ALA A 534 11.85 -22.15 -12.67
CA ALA A 534 10.38 -22.03 -12.72
C ALA A 534 9.87 -22.00 -14.17
N LEU A 535 10.52 -21.24 -15.06
CA LEU A 535 10.19 -21.17 -16.49
C LEU A 535 10.36 -22.53 -17.18
N GLU A 536 11.46 -23.24 -16.91
CA GLU A 536 11.72 -24.57 -17.47
C GLU A 536 10.67 -25.60 -17.02
N LEU A 537 10.28 -25.59 -15.74
CA LEU A 537 9.27 -26.50 -15.21
C LEU A 537 7.90 -26.20 -15.81
N CYS A 538 7.48 -24.93 -15.86
CA CYS A 538 6.23 -24.55 -16.50
C CYS A 538 6.23 -24.84 -18.01
N ALA A 539 7.36 -24.77 -18.70
CA ALA A 539 7.45 -25.18 -20.10
C ALA A 539 7.15 -26.68 -20.27
N ARG A 540 7.72 -27.55 -19.41
CA ARG A 540 7.42 -29.00 -19.40
C ARG A 540 5.96 -29.28 -19.04
N THR A 541 5.37 -28.49 -18.14
CA THR A 541 3.93 -28.57 -17.84
C THR A 541 3.09 -28.20 -19.06
N ALA A 542 3.44 -27.13 -19.78
CA ALA A 542 2.74 -26.72 -21.00
C ALA A 542 2.79 -27.79 -22.09
N GLU A 543 3.91 -28.52 -22.23
CA GLU A 543 4.00 -29.68 -23.15
C GLU A 543 3.10 -30.84 -22.73
N GLY A 544 3.04 -31.16 -21.44
CA GLY A 544 2.10 -32.16 -20.93
C GLY A 544 0.64 -31.77 -21.18
N LEU A 545 0.30 -30.50 -21.01
CA LEU A 545 -1.03 -29.97 -21.31
C LEU A 545 -1.34 -30.05 -22.81
N ASP A 546 -0.39 -29.66 -23.67
CA ASP A 546 -0.54 -29.74 -25.12
C ASP A 546 -0.87 -31.17 -25.59
N TYR A 547 -0.10 -32.15 -25.09
CA TYR A 547 -0.35 -33.56 -25.36
C TYR A 547 -1.76 -33.97 -24.90
N ALA A 548 -2.17 -33.61 -23.68
CA ALA A 548 -3.50 -33.97 -23.17
C ALA A 548 -4.63 -33.33 -23.98
N HIS A 549 -4.50 -32.06 -24.36
CA HIS A 549 -5.48 -31.33 -25.17
C HIS A 549 -5.64 -31.98 -26.55
N ASN A 550 -4.53 -32.42 -27.16
CA ASN A 550 -4.55 -33.16 -28.43
C ASN A 550 -5.20 -34.55 -28.32
N GLN A 551 -5.32 -35.10 -27.10
CA GLN A 551 -6.08 -36.32 -26.81
C GLN A 551 -7.53 -36.03 -26.37
N GLY A 552 -7.98 -34.78 -26.45
CA GLY A 552 -9.33 -34.37 -26.05
C GLY A 552 -9.53 -34.28 -24.53
N VAL A 553 -8.46 -34.30 -23.74
CA VAL A 553 -8.52 -34.25 -22.28
C VAL A 553 -8.08 -32.88 -21.78
N ILE A 554 -8.96 -32.19 -21.05
CA ILE A 554 -8.70 -30.90 -20.41
C ILE A 554 -8.54 -31.13 -18.90
N HIS A 555 -7.53 -30.55 -18.28
CA HIS A 555 -7.21 -30.80 -16.86
C HIS A 555 -8.14 -30.07 -15.90
N ARG A 556 -8.43 -28.79 -16.13
CA ARG A 556 -9.38 -27.92 -15.39
C ARG A 556 -9.01 -27.50 -13.97
N ASP A 557 -7.87 -27.96 -13.43
CA ASP A 557 -7.43 -27.66 -12.05
C ASP A 557 -5.90 -27.56 -11.99
N ILE A 558 -5.30 -26.83 -12.93
CA ILE A 558 -3.85 -26.61 -12.93
C ILE A 558 -3.51 -25.61 -11.82
N LYS A 559 -2.68 -26.07 -10.88
CA LYS A 559 -2.16 -25.29 -9.75
C LYS A 559 -0.90 -25.96 -9.19
N PRO A 560 -0.09 -25.27 -8.38
CA PRO A 560 1.13 -25.85 -7.82
C PRO A 560 0.92 -27.16 -7.04
N ALA A 561 -0.28 -27.40 -6.49
CA ALA A 561 -0.59 -28.62 -5.74
C ALA A 561 -0.69 -29.87 -6.61
N ASN A 562 -1.00 -29.71 -7.90
CA ASN A 562 -1.23 -30.80 -8.85
C ASN A 562 -0.03 -30.99 -9.81
N ILE A 563 1.10 -30.34 -9.51
CA ILE A 563 2.34 -30.48 -10.27
C ILE A 563 3.40 -30.98 -9.29
N LEU A 564 3.86 -32.21 -9.51
CA LEU A 564 4.87 -32.87 -8.69
C LEU A 564 6.25 -32.69 -9.31
N TYR A 565 7.23 -32.38 -8.49
CA TYR A 565 8.61 -32.19 -8.88
C TYR A 565 9.58 -32.95 -7.98
N SER A 566 10.47 -33.73 -8.58
CA SER A 566 11.56 -34.41 -7.90
C SER A 566 12.87 -33.66 -8.13
N LEU A 567 13.39 -33.01 -7.08
CA LEU A 567 14.68 -32.33 -7.12
C LEU A 567 15.84 -33.28 -7.43
N ARG A 568 15.74 -34.55 -7.00
CA ARG A 568 16.81 -35.55 -7.16
C ARG A 568 16.93 -36.02 -8.60
N SER A 569 15.81 -36.26 -9.27
CA SER A 569 15.79 -36.83 -10.62
C SER A 569 15.45 -35.81 -11.71
N ASP A 570 15.23 -34.55 -11.33
CA ASP A 570 14.74 -33.46 -12.19
C ASP A 570 13.47 -33.79 -13.00
N LEU A 571 12.62 -34.68 -12.47
CA LEU A 571 11.37 -35.08 -13.13
C LEU A 571 10.21 -34.24 -12.63
N LEU A 572 9.37 -33.79 -13.58
CA LEU A 572 8.11 -33.10 -13.34
C LEU A 572 6.97 -33.92 -13.91
N LYS A 573 5.91 -34.09 -13.13
CA LYS A 573 4.69 -34.82 -13.51
C LYS A 573 3.44 -34.05 -13.07
N ILE A 574 2.48 -33.92 -13.97
CA ILE A 574 1.14 -33.40 -13.70
C ILE A 574 0.29 -34.53 -13.12
N SER A 575 -0.32 -34.29 -11.97
CA SER A 575 -1.22 -35.23 -11.28
C SER A 575 -2.66 -34.72 -11.30
N ASP A 576 -3.60 -35.59 -10.95
CA ASP A 576 -5.00 -35.20 -10.70
C ASP A 576 -5.72 -34.55 -11.89
N PHE A 577 -5.58 -35.15 -13.08
CA PHE A 577 -6.42 -34.81 -14.24
C PHE A 577 -7.89 -34.95 -13.87
N GLY A 578 -8.51 -33.79 -13.61
CA GLY A 578 -9.94 -33.57 -13.58
C GLY A 578 -10.77 -34.31 -12.54
N VAL A 579 -10.24 -34.66 -11.35
CA VAL A 579 -11.06 -35.36 -10.33
C VAL A 579 -12.22 -34.52 -9.75
N ALA A 580 -12.32 -33.23 -10.08
CA ALA A 580 -13.28 -32.32 -9.47
C ALA A 580 -14.23 -31.69 -10.50
N ARG A 581 -15.22 -32.46 -10.97
CA ARG A 581 -16.46 -31.89 -11.55
C ARG A 581 -17.55 -31.64 -10.49
N LEU A 582 -17.17 -31.32 -9.26
CA LEU A 582 -18.09 -31.17 -8.14
C LEU A 582 -18.81 -29.80 -8.08
N THR A 583 -18.74 -28.95 -9.10
CA THR A 583 -19.34 -27.61 -9.01
C THR A 583 -20.23 -27.17 -10.17
N ASP A 584 -20.51 -28.01 -11.17
CA ASP A 584 -21.35 -27.56 -12.30
C ASP A 584 -22.86 -27.65 -12.02
N ASN A 585 -23.33 -28.47 -11.08
CA ASN A 585 -24.78 -28.63 -10.85
C ASN A 585 -25.34 -28.08 -9.51
N ASN A 586 -24.51 -27.55 -8.60
CA ASN A 586 -24.99 -26.91 -7.36
C ASN A 586 -24.83 -25.38 -7.35
N ARG A 587 -24.78 -24.77 -8.54
CA ARG A 587 -24.67 -23.32 -8.75
C ARG A 587 -25.80 -22.48 -8.13
N THR A 588 -26.82 -23.06 -7.49
CA THR A 588 -28.01 -22.30 -7.06
C THR A 588 -28.47 -22.43 -5.61
N LYS A 589 -27.84 -23.20 -4.71
CA LYS A 589 -28.41 -23.36 -3.34
C LYS A 589 -27.56 -23.05 -2.10
N THR A 590 -26.22 -22.93 -2.17
CA THR A 590 -25.43 -22.66 -0.94
C THR A 590 -24.26 -21.68 -1.07
N GLY A 591 -23.91 -21.19 -2.26
CA GLY A 591 -22.93 -20.11 -2.44
C GLY A 591 -21.49 -20.42 -1.96
N ILE A 592 -21.16 -21.67 -1.67
CA ILE A 592 -19.81 -22.08 -1.25
C ILE A 592 -19.10 -22.65 -2.48
N VAL A 593 -18.22 -21.84 -3.07
CA VAL A 593 -17.27 -22.28 -4.11
C VAL A 593 -16.29 -23.27 -3.47
N LEU A 594 -16.43 -24.55 -3.79
CA LEU A 594 -15.55 -25.61 -3.32
C LEU A 594 -14.30 -25.65 -4.21
N GLY A 595 -13.34 -24.76 -3.97
CA GLY A 595 -12.07 -24.69 -4.69
C GLY A 595 -11.27 -23.45 -4.30
N THR A 596 -9.99 -23.40 -4.69
CA THR A 596 -9.20 -22.17 -4.60
C THR A 596 -9.39 -21.40 -5.92
N PRO A 597 -10.34 -20.44 -5.99
CA PRO A 597 -10.72 -19.72 -7.23
C PRO A 597 -9.56 -18.96 -7.89
N MET A 598 -8.42 -18.80 -7.20
CA MET A 598 -7.30 -17.96 -7.63
C MET A 598 -6.61 -18.44 -8.92
N TYR A 599 -6.76 -19.72 -9.29
CA TYR A 599 -6.20 -20.28 -10.52
C TYR A 599 -7.22 -20.47 -11.64
N MET A 600 -8.52 -20.29 -11.34
CA MET A 600 -9.58 -20.49 -12.34
C MET A 600 -9.49 -19.43 -13.44
N SER A 601 -9.75 -19.84 -14.67
CA SER A 601 -9.86 -18.92 -15.79
C SER A 601 -11.21 -18.16 -15.80
N PRO A 602 -11.30 -17.01 -16.50
CA PRO A 602 -12.55 -16.27 -16.68
C PRO A 602 -13.74 -17.14 -17.11
N GLU A 603 -13.53 -18.01 -18.11
CA GLU A 603 -14.54 -18.92 -18.62
C GLU A 603 -14.96 -19.99 -17.59
N GLN A 604 -14.07 -20.43 -16.70
CA GLN A 604 -14.43 -21.31 -15.57
C GLN A 604 -15.34 -20.61 -14.57
N LEU A 605 -15.06 -19.34 -14.26
CA LEU A 605 -15.86 -18.58 -13.31
C LEU A 605 -17.27 -18.29 -13.86
N ASN A 606 -17.35 -18.00 -15.16
CA ASN A 606 -18.61 -17.82 -15.88
C ASN A 606 -19.31 -19.17 -16.17
N ALA A 607 -18.62 -20.30 -15.97
CA ALA A 607 -18.93 -21.64 -16.50
C ALA A 607 -19.49 -21.61 -17.92
N GLU A 608 -18.69 -20.99 -18.76
CA GLU A 608 -18.69 -21.18 -20.21
C GLU A 608 -17.99 -22.51 -20.54
N ASP A 609 -18.05 -22.92 -21.81
CA ASP A 609 -17.39 -24.14 -22.26
C ASP A 609 -15.87 -24.02 -22.13
N LEU A 610 -15.28 -24.97 -21.40
CA LEU A 610 -13.85 -25.01 -21.15
C LEU A 610 -13.10 -25.62 -22.33
N THR A 611 -11.97 -25.02 -22.68
CA THR A 611 -11.04 -25.51 -23.69
C THR A 611 -9.63 -25.63 -23.11
N GLY A 612 -8.67 -26.09 -23.90
CA GLY A 612 -7.26 -26.12 -23.48
C GLY A 612 -6.72 -24.76 -23.02
N HIS A 613 -7.29 -23.65 -23.52
CA HIS A 613 -6.94 -22.29 -23.10
C HIS A 613 -7.17 -22.03 -21.60
N SER A 614 -8.10 -22.74 -20.96
CA SER A 614 -8.36 -22.62 -19.51
C SER A 614 -7.19 -23.14 -18.68
N ASP A 615 -6.58 -24.25 -19.12
CA ASP A 615 -5.39 -24.81 -18.47
C ASP A 615 -4.16 -23.91 -18.68
N LEU A 616 -4.04 -23.26 -19.85
CA LEU A 616 -2.94 -22.32 -20.12
C LEU A 616 -3.03 -21.06 -19.26
N PHE A 617 -4.23 -20.55 -19.02
CA PHE A 617 -4.45 -19.46 -18.06
C PHE A 617 -4.03 -19.87 -16.65
N SER A 618 -4.51 -21.02 -16.20
CA SER A 618 -4.20 -21.59 -14.88
C SER A 618 -2.69 -21.83 -14.70
N LEU A 619 -1.99 -22.27 -15.76
CA LEU A 619 -0.54 -22.39 -15.79
C LEU A 619 0.15 -21.02 -15.74
N GLY A 620 -0.41 -19.98 -16.38
CA GLY A 620 0.06 -18.61 -16.25
C GLY A 620 0.00 -18.11 -14.80
N VAL A 621 -1.11 -18.37 -14.09
CA VAL A 621 -1.26 -18.04 -12.66
C VAL A 621 -0.23 -18.81 -11.82
N THR A 622 -0.05 -20.10 -12.12
CA THR A 622 0.93 -20.96 -11.46
C THR A 622 2.36 -20.44 -11.65
N LEU A 623 2.74 -20.09 -12.87
CA LEU A 623 4.07 -19.54 -13.18
C LEU A 623 4.30 -18.23 -12.43
N TYR A 624 3.31 -17.34 -12.46
CA TYR A 624 3.38 -16.07 -11.75
C TYR A 624 3.69 -16.31 -10.25
N GLU A 625 2.94 -17.20 -9.61
CA GLU A 625 3.14 -17.52 -8.19
C GLU A 625 4.51 -18.17 -7.92
N LEU A 626 5.00 -19.05 -8.79
CA LEU A 626 6.33 -19.66 -8.63
C LEU A 626 7.47 -18.67 -8.81
N LEU A 627 7.24 -17.56 -9.51
CA LEU A 627 8.25 -16.52 -9.72
C LEU A 627 8.35 -15.56 -8.54
N VAL A 628 7.21 -15.16 -7.94
CA VAL A 628 7.18 -14.09 -6.91
C VAL A 628 6.56 -14.50 -5.58
N GLY A 629 6.06 -15.73 -5.45
CA GLY A 629 5.50 -16.30 -4.20
C GLY A 629 4.06 -15.87 -3.91
N GLU A 630 3.40 -15.30 -4.91
CA GLU A 630 2.08 -14.70 -4.79
C GLU A 630 1.30 -14.84 -6.10
N VAL A 631 0.00 -15.18 -6.05
CA VAL A 631 -0.85 -15.21 -7.25
C VAL A 631 -1.09 -13.79 -7.84
N PRO A 632 -1.33 -13.67 -9.16
CA PRO A 632 -1.53 -12.39 -9.86
C PRO A 632 -2.80 -11.66 -9.41
N PHE A 633 -3.88 -12.41 -9.14
CA PHE A 633 -5.17 -11.85 -8.74
C PHE A 633 -5.46 -12.27 -7.30
N LYS A 634 -5.58 -11.28 -6.41
CA LYS A 634 -5.94 -11.48 -5.01
C LYS A 634 -7.12 -10.61 -4.68
N ALA A 635 -8.06 -11.10 -3.89
CA ALA A 635 -9.07 -10.24 -3.28
C ALA A 635 -9.55 -10.84 -1.96
N ASN A 636 -10.13 -9.99 -1.12
CA ASN A 636 -10.66 -10.40 0.19
C ASN A 636 -12.09 -10.95 0.11
N ASN A 637 -12.72 -10.86 -1.06
CA ASN A 637 -14.06 -11.36 -1.36
C ASN A 637 -14.00 -12.14 -2.67
N ILE A 638 -14.68 -13.29 -2.72
CA ILE A 638 -14.83 -14.13 -3.91
C ILE A 638 -15.37 -13.33 -5.11
N ALA A 639 -16.37 -12.46 -4.91
CA ALA A 639 -16.96 -11.69 -6.00
C ALA A 639 -15.94 -10.72 -6.62
N VAL A 640 -15.16 -10.04 -5.78
CA VAL A 640 -14.10 -9.14 -6.24
C VAL A 640 -12.99 -9.94 -6.92
N LEU A 641 -12.60 -11.09 -6.36
CA LEU A 641 -11.59 -11.95 -6.99
C LEU A 641 -12.05 -12.41 -8.37
N MET A 642 -13.32 -12.78 -8.52
CA MET A 642 -13.90 -13.14 -9.81
C MET A 642 -13.81 -11.97 -10.79
N THR A 643 -14.19 -10.75 -10.37
CA THR A 643 -14.03 -9.54 -11.19
C THR A 643 -12.58 -9.33 -11.60
N ARG A 644 -11.61 -9.44 -10.68
CA ARG A 644 -10.19 -9.27 -11.00
C ARG A 644 -9.70 -10.28 -12.02
N ILE A 645 -10.07 -11.55 -11.83
CA ILE A 645 -9.72 -12.62 -12.76
C ILE A 645 -10.30 -12.32 -14.14
N THR A 646 -11.52 -11.77 -14.25
CA THR A 646 -12.18 -11.48 -15.53
C THR A 646 -11.81 -10.14 -16.16
N THR A 647 -11.32 -9.15 -15.41
CA THR A 647 -11.11 -7.78 -15.92
C THR A 647 -9.72 -7.18 -15.75
N GLU A 648 -8.95 -7.57 -14.72
CA GLU A 648 -7.66 -6.91 -14.41
C GLU A 648 -6.46 -7.61 -15.07
N ASP A 649 -5.49 -6.88 -15.59
CA ASP A 649 -4.24 -7.45 -16.09
C ASP A 649 -3.25 -7.79 -14.96
N PRO A 650 -2.39 -8.81 -15.13
CA PRO A 650 -1.41 -9.17 -14.11
C PRO A 650 -0.32 -8.09 -13.97
N ALA A 651 0.06 -7.76 -12.74
CA ALA A 651 1.18 -6.84 -12.49
C ALA A 651 2.52 -7.45 -12.94
N PRO A 652 3.43 -6.70 -13.59
CA PRO A 652 4.69 -7.24 -14.10
C PRO A 652 5.55 -7.83 -12.97
N VAL A 653 6.14 -9.00 -13.22
CA VAL A 653 7.01 -9.72 -12.27
C VAL A 653 8.46 -9.31 -12.40
N SER A 654 8.91 -8.80 -13.55
CA SER A 654 10.30 -8.37 -13.77
C SER A 654 10.77 -7.30 -12.76
N ASN A 655 9.87 -6.40 -12.37
CA ASN A 655 10.15 -5.35 -11.37
C ASN A 655 10.05 -5.83 -9.92
N ARG A 656 9.57 -7.07 -9.68
CA ARG A 656 9.31 -7.61 -8.33
C ARG A 656 10.42 -8.50 -7.81
N ARG A 657 11.21 -9.11 -8.69
CA ARG A 657 12.30 -10.02 -8.31
C ARG A 657 13.46 -9.93 -9.33
N PRO A 658 14.69 -9.64 -8.87
CA PRO A 658 15.88 -9.69 -9.72
C PRO A 658 16.07 -11.06 -10.37
N GLY A 659 16.61 -11.08 -11.59
CA GLY A 659 16.83 -12.31 -12.38
C GLY A 659 15.65 -12.73 -13.28
N ILE A 660 14.53 -11.99 -13.24
CA ILE A 660 13.41 -12.18 -14.16
C ILE A 660 13.51 -11.19 -15.33
N PRO A 661 13.71 -11.64 -16.59
CA PRO A 661 13.78 -10.73 -17.73
C PRO A 661 12.39 -10.18 -18.10
N PRO A 662 12.28 -8.96 -18.64
CA PRO A 662 11.00 -8.36 -19.07
C PRO A 662 10.21 -9.21 -20.08
N SER A 663 10.88 -10.08 -20.84
CA SER A 663 10.21 -11.02 -21.76
C SER A 663 9.23 -11.97 -21.04
N VAL A 664 9.43 -12.25 -19.75
CA VAL A 664 8.53 -13.07 -18.94
C VAL A 664 7.19 -12.36 -18.72
N ASP A 665 7.19 -11.03 -18.57
CA ASP A 665 5.95 -10.26 -18.41
C ASP A 665 5.08 -10.36 -19.66
N ALA A 666 5.68 -10.32 -20.85
CA ALA A 666 4.97 -10.50 -22.11
C ALA A 666 4.32 -11.89 -22.22
N VAL A 667 5.02 -12.94 -21.76
CA VAL A 667 4.46 -14.31 -21.71
C VAL A 667 3.30 -14.39 -20.73
N LEU A 668 3.44 -13.82 -19.52
CA LEU A 668 2.37 -13.81 -18.52
C LEU A 668 1.16 -13.00 -18.98
N PHE A 669 1.37 -11.86 -19.63
CA PHE A 669 0.30 -11.03 -20.18
C PHE A 669 -0.49 -11.79 -21.26
N LYS A 670 0.20 -12.51 -22.15
CA LYS A 670 -0.45 -13.36 -23.15
C LYS A 670 -1.18 -14.55 -22.50
N ALA A 671 -0.56 -15.27 -21.57
CA ALA A 671 -1.18 -16.42 -20.90
C ALA A 671 -2.42 -16.04 -20.07
N LEU A 672 -2.41 -14.85 -19.44
CA LEU A 672 -3.47 -14.35 -18.56
C LEU A 672 -4.46 -13.41 -19.25
N ALA A 673 -4.43 -13.33 -20.58
CA ALA A 673 -5.40 -12.59 -21.36
C ALA A 673 -6.82 -13.09 -21.08
N LYS A 674 -7.78 -12.18 -20.92
CA LYS A 674 -9.13 -12.55 -20.45
C LYS A 674 -9.89 -13.37 -21.47
N ARG A 675 -9.80 -12.96 -22.72
CA ARG A 675 -10.38 -13.66 -23.87
C ARG A 675 -9.50 -14.85 -24.27
N PRO A 676 -10.02 -16.09 -24.29
CA PRO A 676 -9.25 -17.29 -24.63
C PRO A 676 -8.48 -17.17 -25.96
N GLU A 677 -9.08 -16.56 -26.98
CA GLU A 677 -8.50 -16.38 -28.32
C GLU A 677 -7.30 -15.39 -28.35
N LYS A 678 -7.07 -14.64 -27.27
CA LYS A 678 -5.90 -13.77 -27.11
C LYS A 678 -4.73 -14.45 -26.39
N ARG A 679 -4.93 -15.68 -25.89
CA ARG A 679 -3.89 -16.48 -25.23
C ARG A 679 -3.01 -17.20 -26.26
N PHE A 680 -2.09 -18.03 -25.77
CA PHE A 680 -1.36 -18.96 -26.64
C PHE A 680 -2.34 -19.93 -27.31
N ALA A 681 -2.08 -20.25 -28.57
CA ALA A 681 -2.95 -21.14 -29.36
C ALA A 681 -3.01 -22.54 -28.76
N ASN A 682 -1.88 -23.02 -28.21
CA ASN A 682 -1.75 -24.32 -27.58
C ASN A 682 -0.59 -24.34 -26.56
N GLY A 683 -0.42 -25.46 -25.87
CA GLY A 683 0.62 -25.61 -24.86
C GLY A 683 2.03 -25.64 -25.45
N GLY A 684 2.19 -26.15 -26.68
CA GLY A 684 3.46 -26.14 -27.41
C GLY A 684 4.00 -24.73 -27.65
N GLU A 685 3.15 -23.81 -28.10
CA GLU A 685 3.52 -22.39 -28.31
C GLU A 685 3.97 -21.73 -26.99
N MET A 686 3.22 -21.96 -25.90
CA MET A 686 3.57 -21.46 -24.58
C MET A 686 4.91 -22.03 -24.08
N ALA A 687 5.16 -23.33 -24.29
CA ALA A 687 6.41 -23.99 -23.89
C ALA A 687 7.63 -23.37 -24.60
N ILE A 688 7.53 -23.10 -25.90
CA ILE A 688 8.61 -22.46 -26.68
C ILE A 688 8.89 -21.05 -26.14
N ALA A 689 7.84 -20.26 -25.88
CA ALA A 689 7.98 -18.91 -25.35
C ALA A 689 8.65 -18.90 -23.96
N LEU A 690 8.26 -19.82 -23.07
CA LEU A 690 8.85 -19.98 -21.74
C LEU A 690 10.33 -20.36 -21.80
N ARG A 691 10.72 -21.31 -22.67
CA ARG A 691 12.12 -21.71 -22.86
C ARG A 691 12.98 -20.58 -23.42
N ASN A 692 12.44 -19.79 -24.33
CA ASN A 692 13.17 -18.63 -24.86
C ASN A 692 13.41 -17.59 -23.76
N CYS A 693 12.44 -17.34 -22.88
CA CYS A 693 12.65 -16.47 -21.72
C CYS A 693 13.67 -17.05 -20.73
N ALA A 694 13.65 -18.37 -20.49
CA ALA A 694 14.54 -19.04 -19.54
C ALA A 694 16.03 -18.88 -19.89
N LYS A 695 16.38 -18.65 -21.16
CA LYS A 695 17.76 -18.38 -21.60
C LYS A 695 18.35 -17.10 -21.00
N TYR A 696 17.50 -16.14 -20.67
CA TYR A 696 17.89 -14.81 -20.19
C TYR A 696 17.57 -14.59 -18.70
N ALA A 697 17.04 -15.61 -18.02
CA ALA A 697 16.73 -15.57 -16.60
C ALA A 697 17.93 -16.10 -15.78
N SER A 698 18.27 -15.41 -14.69
CA SER A 698 19.39 -15.77 -13.79
C SER A 698 18.93 -16.32 -12.44
#